data_AF-A0A7X8EYM3-F1
#
_entry.id   AF-A0A7X8EYM3-F1
#
_cell.length_a   1.000
_cell.length_b   1.000
_cell.length_c   1.000
_cell.angle_alpha   90.00
_cell.angle_beta   90.00
_cell.angle_gamma   90.00
#
_symmetry.space_group_name_H-M   'P 1'
#
loop_
_entity.id
_entity.type
_entity.pdbx_description
1 polymer ?
#
loop_
_entity_poly.entity_id
_entity_poly.type
_entity_poly.pdbx_seq_one_letter_code
_entity_poly.pdbx_strand_id
1 'polypeptide(L)'
;ETTAADPIPAYEAKNVPVQTTLEWAAPSAYEAMYYHVYMDPNAAWVEEGRPAVLLTTVETTSTDVSLLYDQTYFWRVDAVDPNEGGNPIVHPGRVWTFTTAAHPSTQDPHLYTPEIVVLNPSFEKATTWQVPTPDWFDYGAAYQEGPFPTPFGLIWGVTEDGIHWQPIGTWTPNVDYAISVAVGKRAGFYDGRTKVSLWAGGTVPPDQETGDATTPSGVGATLIAEYAYPRVIEENGHEHHTAILNTGTAHNVGDPLFIAFTRAEGSTTTDRAHFDNVRVQRRRDPRSAWGPNPAHGQTGVSISAPPTLTWQQGVNPETNYQPEPSVTGYHIYFGSDRDAVGRGDASTYKGYRPVGQENITITDTLEEFSPHYWRVDEELDNGEILTGGLWTFTTDLSNRLIAHWKFDGNLNDQVAVLTGSPEGDWPGQWYVGDPNNPVTEPVFEEGLDGQAIRFTRGDGSYLVIPDTEEFFNFYTEGFTVSLWYKPTDYALTDGFMGLIAKRSGNFGWHMYDIARFYGTGIEGRIDGTTITPGGRLDDGNWHLVVLTYDNQTKTMAVYRDGEPAGTAELTVTAGVDAAVTLGVSNIAGEWEYDGLIDDVRIFSYPLEPLDVARLYVELEKDKTACLNHDDPALRFDFNGDCVVNLADFAELALGWAQCNVYPDCY
;
A
#
# COMPACT_ATOMS: atom_id res chain seq x y z
N GLU A 1 40.11 -1.20 31.32
CA GLU A 1 40.60 0.04 30.67
C GLU A 1 40.15 1.24 31.51
N THR A 2 40.90 2.35 31.47
CA THR A 2 40.59 3.58 32.22
C THR A 2 39.77 4.59 31.42
N THR A 3 39.43 4.26 30.17
CA THR A 3 38.72 5.12 29.22
C THR A 3 37.48 4.40 28.70
N ALA A 4 36.55 5.16 28.11
CA ALA A 4 35.43 4.57 27.37
C ALA A 4 35.94 3.67 26.21
N ALA A 5 35.18 2.63 25.91
CA ALA A 5 35.50 1.60 24.92
C ALA A 5 34.27 1.22 24.07
N ASP A 6 34.43 0.30 23.13
CA ASP A 6 33.34 -0.29 22.32
C ASP A 6 32.34 0.72 21.76
N PRO A 7 32.78 1.67 20.91
CA PRO A 7 31.93 2.71 20.36
C PRO A 7 30.86 2.15 19.43
N ILE A 8 29.66 2.71 19.52
CA ILE A 8 28.59 2.60 18.54
C ILE A 8 28.26 4.04 18.11
N PRO A 9 28.28 4.39 16.82
CA PRO A 9 28.76 3.61 15.69
C PRO A 9 30.21 3.12 15.85
N ALA A 10 30.48 1.91 15.33
CA ALA A 10 31.80 1.30 15.40
C ALA A 10 32.88 2.19 14.77
N TYR A 11 34.12 2.06 15.25
CA TYR A 11 35.26 2.77 14.66
C TYR A 11 35.37 2.49 13.16
N GLU A 12 35.45 3.56 12.37
CA GLU A 12 35.43 3.58 10.89
C GLU A 12 34.15 3.04 10.24
N ALA A 13 33.02 3.02 10.98
CA ALA A 13 31.72 2.69 10.41
C ALA A 13 31.37 3.61 9.23
N LYS A 14 30.73 3.04 8.22
CA LYS A 14 30.24 3.75 7.02
C LYS A 14 28.74 3.62 6.93
N ASN A 15 28.11 4.53 6.20
CA ASN A 15 26.66 4.55 5.99
C ASN A 15 25.87 4.64 7.30
N VAL A 16 26.42 5.35 8.29
CA VAL A 16 25.72 5.58 9.55
C VAL A 16 24.51 6.50 9.29
N PRO A 17 23.29 6.15 9.76
CA PRO A 17 22.13 7.03 9.66
C PRO A 17 22.39 8.39 10.30
N VAL A 18 21.82 9.46 9.75
CA VAL A 18 22.01 10.82 10.30
C VAL A 18 21.26 11.07 11.60
N GLN A 19 20.22 10.29 11.88
CA GLN A 19 19.64 10.16 13.21
C GLN A 19 20.18 8.89 13.83
N THR A 20 21.12 9.03 14.76
CA THR A 20 21.81 7.88 15.35
C THR A 20 22.05 8.12 16.83
N THR A 21 22.24 7.02 17.56
CA THR A 21 22.61 7.05 18.97
C THR A 21 24.10 6.73 19.06
N LEU A 22 24.86 7.61 19.70
CA LEU A 22 26.22 7.33 20.11
C LEU A 22 26.17 6.52 21.41
N GLU A 23 26.79 5.35 21.46
CA GLU A 23 26.90 4.51 22.65
C GLU A 23 28.35 4.09 22.88
N TRP A 24 28.72 3.85 24.14
CA TRP A 24 30.04 3.37 24.51
C TRP A 24 29.97 2.46 25.73
N ALA A 25 30.97 1.61 25.92
CA ALA A 25 31.19 0.91 27.18
C ALA A 25 31.87 1.85 28.19
N ALA A 26 31.36 1.84 29.43
CA ALA A 26 31.98 2.54 30.56
C ALA A 26 33.40 1.98 30.85
N PRO A 27 34.32 2.82 31.39
CA PRO A 27 35.61 2.34 31.88
C PRO A 27 35.45 1.22 32.91
N SER A 28 36.28 0.17 32.84
CA SER A 28 36.22 -0.94 33.81
C SER A 28 37.08 -0.73 35.05
N ALA A 29 37.87 0.35 35.10
CA ALA A 29 38.74 0.66 36.22
C ALA A 29 38.04 1.39 37.39
N TYR A 30 36.93 2.08 37.11
CA TYR A 30 36.17 2.89 38.07
C TYR A 30 34.74 3.14 37.56
N GLU A 31 33.86 3.59 38.44
CA GLU A 31 32.50 4.02 38.09
C GLU A 31 32.51 5.52 37.80
N ALA A 32 32.29 5.90 36.54
CA ALA A 32 32.34 7.30 36.13
C ALA A 32 31.10 8.07 36.62
N MET A 33 31.29 9.32 37.06
CA MET A 33 30.18 10.17 37.51
C MET A 33 29.36 10.73 36.35
N TYR A 34 30.04 11.12 35.26
CA TYR A 34 29.47 11.59 34.01
C TYR A 34 30.53 11.53 32.90
N TYR A 35 30.09 11.78 31.67
CA TYR A 35 30.87 11.73 30.46
C TYR A 35 30.77 13.04 29.69
N HIS A 36 31.90 13.57 29.23
CA HIS A 36 31.93 14.64 28.24
C HIS A 36 32.06 14.04 26.85
N VAL A 37 31.09 14.30 25.98
CA VAL A 37 31.08 13.80 24.61
C VAL A 37 31.48 14.96 23.70
N TYR A 38 32.58 14.78 22.96
CA TYR A 38 33.05 15.74 21.96
C TYR A 38 32.82 15.17 20.58
N MET A 39 32.36 15.98 19.63
CA MET A 39 32.15 15.55 18.25
C MET A 39 32.30 16.70 17.27
N ASP A 40 33.05 16.49 16.19
CA ASP A 40 33.22 17.46 15.11
C ASP A 40 33.81 16.78 13.86
N PRO A 41 33.58 17.32 12.64
CA PRO A 41 34.34 16.92 11.45
C PRO A 41 35.86 17.16 11.55
N ASN A 42 36.32 18.02 12.45
CA ASN A 42 37.71 18.32 12.69
C ASN A 42 38.30 17.43 13.80
N ALA A 43 39.03 16.39 13.37
CA ALA A 43 39.69 15.44 14.26
C ALA A 43 40.57 16.10 15.34
N ALA A 44 41.31 17.16 14.99
CA ALA A 44 42.23 17.81 15.93
C ALA A 44 41.48 18.54 17.06
N TRP A 45 40.31 19.11 16.78
CA TRP A 45 39.52 19.81 17.80
C TRP A 45 38.92 18.83 18.80
N VAL A 46 38.49 17.67 18.31
CA VAL A 46 38.02 16.56 19.14
C VAL A 46 39.16 15.96 19.96
N GLU A 47 40.33 15.73 19.35
CA GLU A 47 41.53 15.23 20.04
C GLU A 47 42.05 16.19 21.12
N GLU A 48 41.86 17.50 20.95
CA GLU A 48 42.21 18.49 21.97
C GLU A 48 41.13 18.66 23.05
N GLY A 49 39.91 18.12 22.86
CA GLY A 49 38.79 18.32 23.79
C GLY A 49 38.34 19.76 23.88
N ARG A 50 38.31 20.48 22.76
CA ARG A 50 37.99 21.91 22.77
C ARG A 50 36.55 22.13 23.26
N PRO A 51 36.28 23.17 24.08
CA PRO A 51 34.92 23.51 24.49
C PRO A 51 33.97 23.78 23.32
N ALA A 52 34.50 24.23 22.17
CA ALA A 52 33.71 24.51 20.97
C ALA A 52 33.12 23.27 20.30
N VAL A 53 33.65 22.08 20.59
CA VAL A 53 33.19 20.80 20.02
C VAL A 53 32.63 19.86 21.09
N LEU A 54 32.37 20.39 22.29
CA LEU A 54 31.66 19.67 23.33
C LEU A 54 30.19 19.56 22.89
N LEU A 55 29.79 18.36 22.52
CA LEU A 55 28.44 18.05 22.08
C LEU A 55 27.48 18.06 23.28
N THR A 56 27.82 17.31 24.33
CA THR A 56 26.98 17.18 25.53
C THR A 56 27.75 16.66 26.73
N THR A 57 27.13 16.70 27.91
CA THR A 57 27.58 16.02 29.13
C THR A 57 26.45 15.17 29.67
N VAL A 58 26.68 13.87 29.86
CA VAL A 58 25.65 12.90 30.22
C VAL A 58 26.11 11.98 31.34
N GLU A 59 25.17 11.47 32.14
CA GLU A 59 25.43 10.48 33.20
C GLU A 59 25.30 9.03 32.68
N THR A 60 24.73 8.85 31.48
CA THR A 60 24.54 7.56 30.81
C THR A 60 25.62 7.30 29.77
N THR A 61 25.72 6.06 29.32
CA THR A 61 26.68 5.65 28.27
C THR A 61 26.14 5.75 26.85
N SER A 62 25.19 6.67 26.63
CA SER A 62 24.60 6.94 25.32
C SER A 62 24.08 8.37 25.18
N THR A 63 24.03 8.86 23.93
CA THR A 63 23.37 10.13 23.56
C THR A 63 22.89 10.08 22.11
N ASP A 64 21.70 10.60 21.86
CA ASP A 64 21.18 10.75 20.50
C ASP A 64 21.80 11.96 19.81
N VAL A 65 22.05 11.84 18.51
CA VAL A 65 22.64 12.89 17.68
C VAL A 65 21.95 12.97 16.32
N SER A 66 21.81 14.21 15.85
CA SER A 66 21.43 14.53 14.47
C SER A 66 22.66 15.04 13.73
N LEU A 67 22.98 14.41 12.60
CA LEU A 67 24.23 14.56 11.87
C LEU A 67 24.02 15.03 10.43
N LEU A 68 25.10 15.45 9.79
CA LEU A 68 25.12 15.80 8.37
C LEU A 68 25.34 14.56 7.51
N TYR A 69 24.71 14.50 6.33
CA TYR A 69 24.96 13.46 5.33
C TYR A 69 26.34 13.60 4.68
N ASP A 70 26.86 12.48 4.17
CA ASP A 70 28.17 12.37 3.47
C ASP A 70 29.32 13.06 4.23
N GLN A 71 29.27 12.99 5.56
CA GLN A 71 30.20 13.67 6.44
C GLN A 71 30.91 12.65 7.32
N THR A 72 32.24 12.75 7.35
CA THR A 72 33.04 12.06 8.35
C THR A 72 33.05 12.88 9.63
N TYR A 73 32.66 12.26 10.73
CA TYR A 73 32.75 12.82 12.07
C TYR A 73 33.84 12.12 12.87
N PHE A 74 34.46 12.89 13.76
CA PHE A 74 35.34 12.40 14.81
C PHE A 74 34.67 12.66 16.14
N TRP A 75 34.73 11.70 17.06
CA TRP A 75 34.13 11.85 18.37
C TRP A 75 34.97 11.18 19.45
N ARG A 76 34.84 11.66 20.68
CA ARG A 76 35.58 11.18 21.84
C ARG A 76 34.73 11.33 23.09
N VAL A 77 34.86 10.36 23.99
CA VAL A 77 34.19 10.38 25.29
C VAL A 77 35.20 10.45 26.41
N ASP A 78 35.20 11.54 27.17
CA ASP A 78 36.03 11.70 28.35
C ASP A 78 35.23 11.30 29.58
N ALA A 79 35.73 10.31 30.33
CA ALA A 79 35.07 9.80 31.53
C ALA A 79 35.62 10.47 32.78
N VAL A 80 34.74 10.85 33.71
CA VAL A 80 35.13 11.54 34.94
C VAL A 80 35.11 10.59 36.14
N ASP A 81 36.29 10.27 36.65
CA ASP A 81 36.48 9.45 37.85
C ASP A 81 36.27 10.30 39.13
N PRO A 82 35.29 9.96 39.98
CA PRO A 82 35.07 10.66 41.24
C PRO A 82 36.19 10.48 42.31
N ASN A 83 37.06 9.46 42.20
CA ASN A 83 37.78 8.89 43.34
C ASN A 83 39.32 8.88 43.25
N GLU A 84 39.94 9.45 42.23
CA GLU A 84 41.40 9.53 42.15
C GLU A 84 41.95 10.76 42.93
N GLY A 85 42.06 10.64 44.25
CA GLY A 85 42.77 11.62 45.10
C GLY A 85 41.92 12.74 45.72
N GLY A 86 40.59 12.58 45.77
CA GLY A 86 39.68 13.53 46.44
C GLY A 86 39.28 14.74 45.60
N ASN A 87 39.64 14.78 44.32
CA ASN A 87 39.13 15.69 43.30
C ASN A 87 38.76 14.87 42.06
N PRO A 88 37.67 15.18 41.34
CA PRO A 88 37.33 14.51 40.09
C PRO A 88 38.47 14.61 39.07
N ILE A 89 38.85 13.48 38.47
CA ILE A 89 39.85 13.42 37.40
C ILE A 89 39.15 13.06 36.09
N VAL A 90 39.45 13.82 35.04
CA VAL A 90 38.95 13.55 33.68
C VAL A 90 39.95 12.65 32.98
N HIS A 91 39.50 11.49 32.50
CA HIS A 91 40.27 10.58 31.67
C HIS A 91 39.86 10.74 30.20
N PRO A 92 40.69 11.37 29.35
CA PRO A 92 40.36 11.57 27.95
C PRO A 92 40.21 10.25 27.20
N GLY A 93 39.16 10.13 26.40
CA GLY A 93 38.88 8.93 25.60
C GLY A 93 39.79 8.77 24.39
N ARG A 94 39.60 7.67 23.66
CA ARG A 94 40.15 7.52 22.31
C ARG A 94 39.27 8.27 21.32
N VAL A 95 39.87 8.84 20.27
CA VAL A 95 39.11 9.44 19.17
C VAL A 95 38.63 8.32 18.26
N TRP A 96 37.32 8.28 18.04
CA TRP A 96 36.67 7.40 17.08
C TRP A 96 36.17 8.19 15.89
N THR A 97 35.94 7.50 14.78
CA THR A 97 35.43 8.13 13.55
C THR A 97 34.39 7.25 12.90
N PHE A 98 33.45 7.87 12.20
CA PHE A 98 32.53 7.20 11.30
C PHE A 98 32.14 8.15 10.18
N THR A 99 31.57 7.61 9.10
CA THR A 99 31.04 8.39 7.97
C THR A 99 29.55 8.13 7.86
N THR A 100 28.77 9.20 7.82
CA THR A 100 27.32 9.13 7.64
C THR A 100 26.97 8.65 6.24
N ALA A 101 25.75 8.15 6.07
CA ALA A 101 25.23 7.79 4.76
C ALA A 101 25.33 8.96 3.77
N ALA A 102 25.53 8.64 2.49
CA ALA A 102 25.43 9.63 1.44
C ALA A 102 24.01 10.22 1.45
N HIS A 103 23.89 11.50 1.11
CA HIS A 103 22.58 12.14 1.03
C HIS A 103 21.74 11.39 -0.03
N PRO A 104 20.48 11.00 0.25
CA PRO A 104 19.71 10.21 -0.71
C PRO A 104 19.62 10.85 -2.11
N SER A 105 19.61 12.19 -2.19
CA SER A 105 19.64 12.91 -3.48
C SER A 105 20.91 12.69 -4.33
N THR A 106 21.99 12.13 -3.77
CA THR A 106 23.23 11.84 -4.51
C THR A 106 23.31 10.41 -5.03
N GLN A 107 22.42 9.50 -4.59
CA GLN A 107 22.48 8.07 -4.98
C GLN A 107 21.66 7.71 -6.22
N ASP A 108 20.63 8.49 -6.56
CA ASP A 108 19.89 8.55 -7.82
C ASP A 108 18.91 9.74 -7.65
N PRO A 109 18.40 10.41 -8.70
CA PRO A 109 17.40 11.44 -8.49
C PRO A 109 16.16 10.77 -7.89
N HIS A 110 15.91 10.94 -6.59
CA HIS A 110 14.63 10.58 -6.01
C HIS A 110 13.58 11.45 -6.70
N LEU A 111 12.88 10.83 -7.64
CA LEU A 111 11.79 11.38 -8.42
C LEU A 111 10.63 11.61 -7.45
N TYR A 112 10.33 12.87 -7.14
CA TYR A 112 9.08 13.23 -6.49
C TYR A 112 8.09 13.58 -7.59
N THR A 113 6.87 13.06 -7.47
CA THR A 113 5.74 13.07 -8.42
C THR A 113 5.65 11.81 -9.29
N PRO A 114 4.42 11.40 -9.63
CA PRO A 114 4.04 10.00 -9.72
C PRO A 114 4.80 9.31 -10.85
N GLU A 115 4.72 7.99 -10.86
CA GLU A 115 4.58 7.31 -12.13
C GLU A 115 3.57 8.09 -13.02
N ILE A 116 4.07 8.97 -13.88
CA ILE A 116 3.45 9.22 -15.17
C ILE A 116 3.86 8.02 -16.01
N VAL A 117 3.27 6.87 -15.69
CA VAL A 117 3.24 5.74 -16.62
C VAL A 117 2.20 6.16 -17.64
N VAL A 118 2.66 6.47 -18.86
CA VAL A 118 1.79 6.34 -20.02
C VAL A 118 1.46 4.85 -20.10
N LEU A 119 0.29 4.46 -19.58
CA LEU A 119 -0.31 3.19 -19.94
C LEU A 119 -0.75 3.32 -21.40
N ASN A 120 0.15 2.97 -22.31
CA ASN A 120 -0.29 2.42 -23.58
C ASN A 120 -0.36 0.89 -23.40
N PRO A 121 -1.53 0.26 -23.48
CA PRO A 121 -1.66 -1.19 -23.55
C PRO A 121 -1.33 -1.73 -24.95
N SER A 122 -0.29 -1.23 -25.63
CA SER A 122 0.27 -1.97 -26.76
C SER A 122 1.12 -3.11 -26.22
N PHE A 123 0.41 -4.11 -25.70
CA PHE A 123 0.94 -5.41 -25.34
C PHE A 123 1.84 -5.92 -26.47
N GLU A 124 3.08 -6.25 -26.12
CA GLU A 124 3.69 -7.44 -26.68
C GLU A 124 2.71 -8.61 -26.51
N LYS A 125 1.93 -8.92 -27.54
CA LYS A 125 1.25 -10.21 -27.60
C LYS A 125 2.31 -11.26 -27.87
N ALA A 126 2.79 -11.87 -26.80
CA ALA A 126 3.61 -13.07 -26.84
C ALA A 126 2.82 -14.31 -27.31
N THR A 127 2.19 -14.29 -28.49
CA THR A 127 1.80 -15.52 -29.21
C THR A 127 1.56 -15.23 -30.69
N THR A 128 2.57 -15.42 -31.54
CA THR A 128 2.50 -16.23 -32.78
C THR A 128 3.82 -16.09 -33.54
N TRP A 129 4.48 -17.22 -33.79
CA TRP A 129 5.82 -17.33 -34.37
C TRP A 129 5.96 -16.91 -35.85
N GLN A 130 5.18 -15.95 -36.35
CA GLN A 130 5.29 -15.51 -37.76
C GLN A 130 4.63 -14.16 -38.10
N VAL A 131 4.37 -13.28 -37.14
CA VAL A 131 3.84 -11.93 -37.41
C VAL A 131 4.78 -10.85 -36.84
N PRO A 132 5.22 -9.86 -37.63
CA PRO A 132 5.95 -8.71 -37.10
C PRO A 132 5.00 -7.79 -36.35
N THR A 133 5.24 -7.56 -35.06
CA THR A 133 4.64 -6.48 -34.22
C THR A 133 5.77 -5.94 -33.32
N PRO A 134 5.82 -4.65 -32.90
CA PRO A 134 4.72 -3.95 -32.23
C PRO A 134 4.50 -2.46 -32.59
N ASP A 135 3.48 -1.85 -31.97
CA ASP A 135 2.77 -0.60 -32.28
C ASP A 135 3.45 0.69 -31.77
N TRP A 136 4.29 1.34 -32.58
CA TRP A 136 4.95 2.63 -32.27
C TRP A 136 4.09 3.84 -32.67
N PHE A 137 4.23 4.98 -31.96
CA PHE A 137 3.84 6.28 -32.55
C PHE A 137 4.77 6.58 -33.75
N ASP A 138 4.20 6.82 -34.93
CA ASP A 138 4.92 7.01 -36.20
C ASP A 138 4.74 8.43 -36.74
N TYR A 139 5.80 9.23 -36.65
CA TYR A 139 5.88 10.53 -37.31
C TYR A 139 6.07 10.35 -38.82
N GLY A 140 4.97 10.44 -39.58
CA GLY A 140 4.94 10.46 -41.06
C GLY A 140 3.80 9.64 -41.68
N ALA A 141 3.01 8.91 -40.88
CA ALA A 141 1.83 8.22 -41.36
C ALA A 141 0.74 9.28 -41.58
N ALA A 142 0.15 9.31 -42.77
CA ALA A 142 -1.02 10.16 -43.02
C ALA A 142 -2.16 9.59 -42.18
N TYR A 143 -2.38 10.20 -41.01
CA TYR A 143 -3.50 9.96 -40.12
C TYR A 143 -3.46 8.63 -39.33
N GLN A 144 -3.43 8.71 -38.00
CA GLN A 144 -3.79 7.60 -37.11
C GLN A 144 -5.05 8.03 -36.34
N GLU A 145 -6.20 7.40 -36.60
CA GLU A 145 -7.41 7.59 -35.78
C GLU A 145 -7.38 6.65 -34.57
N GLY A 146 -7.63 7.22 -33.40
CA GLY A 146 -7.94 6.50 -32.18
C GLY A 146 -7.88 7.43 -30.96
N PRO A 147 -8.80 7.34 -30.00
CA PRO A 147 -8.63 8.01 -28.72
C PRO A 147 -7.47 7.32 -27.99
N PHE A 148 -6.34 8.00 -27.86
CA PHE A 148 -5.21 7.52 -27.07
C PHE A 148 -5.31 8.18 -25.69
N PRO A 149 -5.89 7.50 -24.68
CA PRO A 149 -6.02 8.08 -23.35
C PRO A 149 -4.64 8.43 -22.81
N THR A 150 -4.49 9.66 -22.30
CA THR A 150 -3.31 10.11 -21.59
C THR A 150 -3.69 10.55 -20.18
N PRO A 151 -2.70 10.71 -19.27
CA PRO A 151 -2.97 11.14 -17.90
C PRO A 151 -3.49 12.58 -17.77
N PHE A 152 -3.51 13.35 -18.86
CA PHE A 152 -3.86 14.78 -18.87
C PHE A 152 -4.90 15.15 -19.95
N GLY A 153 -5.52 14.16 -20.58
CA GLY A 153 -6.55 14.33 -21.61
C GLY A 153 -6.80 13.05 -22.41
N LEU A 154 -7.92 12.98 -23.13
CA LEU A 154 -8.31 11.75 -23.85
C LEU A 154 -7.51 11.50 -25.14
N ILE A 155 -6.76 12.49 -25.67
CA ILE A 155 -6.16 12.44 -27.01
C ILE A 155 -4.86 13.27 -27.12
N TRP A 156 -3.79 12.72 -27.71
CA TRP A 156 -2.67 13.52 -28.22
C TRP A 156 -3.13 14.42 -29.37
N GLY A 157 -2.81 15.71 -29.33
CA GLY A 157 -3.01 16.56 -30.49
C GLY A 157 -2.07 16.12 -31.62
N VAL A 158 -2.62 15.66 -32.75
CA VAL A 158 -1.86 15.27 -33.95
C VAL A 158 -2.12 16.30 -35.05
N THR A 159 -1.06 16.99 -35.49
CA THR A 159 -1.17 17.91 -36.64
C THR A 159 -0.97 17.18 -37.98
N GLU A 160 -1.33 17.81 -39.11
CA GLU A 160 -1.05 17.31 -40.46
C GLU A 160 0.46 17.06 -40.69
N ASP A 161 1.30 17.79 -39.95
CA ASP A 161 2.76 17.60 -39.88
C ASP A 161 3.24 16.59 -38.82
N GLY A 162 2.36 15.80 -38.19
CA GLY A 162 2.70 14.69 -37.29
C GLY A 162 3.20 15.06 -35.88
N ILE A 163 3.13 16.32 -35.44
CA ILE A 163 3.53 16.71 -34.07
C ILE A 163 2.57 16.06 -33.07
N HIS A 164 3.12 15.34 -32.10
CA HIS A 164 2.36 14.81 -30.96
C HIS A 164 2.63 15.69 -29.75
N TRP A 165 1.60 16.34 -29.21
CA TRP A 165 1.75 17.20 -28.04
C TRP A 165 0.56 17.10 -27.08
N GLN A 166 0.77 17.49 -25.82
CA GLN A 166 -0.27 17.56 -24.79
C GLN A 166 0.12 18.52 -23.65
N PRO A 167 -0.85 19.06 -22.90
CA PRO A 167 -0.58 19.73 -21.63
C PRO A 167 -0.03 18.74 -20.61
N ILE A 168 0.94 19.19 -19.80
CA ILE A 168 1.58 18.40 -18.73
C ILE A 168 1.50 19.10 -17.36
N GLY A 169 0.64 20.11 -17.24
CA GLY A 169 0.39 20.87 -16.03
C GLY A 169 0.66 22.36 -16.21
N THR A 170 1.12 23.01 -15.14
CA THR A 170 1.46 24.44 -15.13
C THR A 170 2.95 24.65 -14.96
N TRP A 171 3.44 25.74 -15.51
CA TRP A 171 4.82 26.18 -15.46
C TRP A 171 5.16 26.72 -14.08
N THR A 172 6.36 26.37 -13.65
CA THR A 172 7.04 26.84 -12.44
C THR A 172 8.50 27.10 -12.80
N PRO A 173 9.13 28.16 -12.26
CA PRO A 173 10.49 28.54 -12.63
C PRO A 173 11.52 27.48 -12.21
N ASN A 174 12.54 27.29 -13.05
CA ASN A 174 13.75 26.48 -12.80
C ASN A 174 13.50 25.01 -12.39
N VAL A 175 12.41 24.41 -12.84
CA VAL A 175 12.11 23.00 -12.60
C VAL A 175 12.71 22.14 -13.69
N ASP A 176 13.53 21.17 -13.27
CA ASP A 176 14.06 20.11 -14.12
C ASP A 176 12.98 19.03 -14.35
N TYR A 177 12.73 18.69 -15.61
CA TYR A 177 11.91 17.55 -16.02
C TYR A 177 12.79 16.48 -16.65
N ALA A 178 12.79 15.29 -16.05
CA ALA A 178 13.37 14.09 -16.63
C ALA A 178 12.34 13.43 -17.55
N ILE A 179 12.67 13.29 -18.84
CA ILE A 179 11.81 12.71 -19.86
C ILE A 179 12.44 11.42 -20.38
N SER A 180 11.91 10.30 -19.92
CA SER A 180 12.32 8.96 -20.36
C SER A 180 11.43 8.49 -21.51
N VAL A 181 12.01 7.86 -22.52
CA VAL A 181 11.30 7.43 -23.73
C VAL A 181 12.02 6.22 -24.35
N ALA A 182 11.26 5.31 -24.95
CA ALA A 182 11.79 4.34 -25.90
C ALA A 182 11.75 4.99 -27.29
N VAL A 183 12.89 5.09 -27.97
CA VAL A 183 12.96 5.51 -29.38
C VAL A 183 13.24 4.29 -30.25
N GLY A 184 12.72 4.29 -31.47
CA GLY A 184 12.78 3.11 -32.34
C GLY A 184 13.08 3.42 -33.80
N LYS A 185 13.44 2.37 -34.54
CA LYS A 185 13.59 2.41 -35.98
C LYS A 185 12.86 1.24 -36.63
N ARG A 186 11.96 1.52 -37.56
CA ARG A 186 11.21 0.51 -38.33
C ARG A 186 11.91 0.14 -39.63
N ALA A 187 11.91 -1.16 -39.95
CA ALA A 187 12.46 -1.67 -41.20
C ALA A 187 11.83 -1.01 -42.43
N GLY A 188 12.69 -0.51 -43.33
CA GLY A 188 12.28 0.11 -44.59
C GLY A 188 12.04 1.62 -44.52
N PHE A 189 12.23 2.25 -43.36
CA PHE A 189 12.15 3.70 -43.19
C PHE A 189 13.48 4.29 -42.69
N TYR A 190 13.80 5.51 -43.11
CA TYR A 190 14.94 6.25 -42.56
C TYR A 190 14.58 6.83 -41.19
N ASP A 191 15.51 6.75 -40.24
CA ASP A 191 15.33 7.30 -38.88
C ASP A 191 15.48 8.84 -38.89
N GLY A 192 14.35 9.53 -38.66
CA GLY A 192 14.22 10.97 -38.59
C GLY A 192 14.69 11.58 -37.26
N ARG A 193 15.09 10.75 -36.29
CA ARG A 193 15.41 11.08 -34.90
C ARG A 193 14.25 11.72 -34.15
N THR A 194 13.88 11.10 -33.04
CA THR A 194 12.90 11.66 -32.11
C THR A 194 13.49 12.85 -31.37
N LYS A 195 12.76 13.97 -31.36
CA LYS A 195 13.05 15.18 -30.60
C LYS A 195 11.90 15.46 -29.63
N VAL A 196 12.23 15.75 -28.38
CA VAL A 196 11.28 16.18 -27.36
C VAL A 196 11.48 17.66 -27.04
N SER A 197 10.40 18.35 -26.67
CA SER A 197 10.41 19.79 -26.34
C SER A 197 9.39 20.16 -25.26
N LEU A 198 9.72 21.16 -24.44
CA LEU A 198 8.85 21.80 -23.46
C LEU A 198 8.40 23.18 -23.94
N TRP A 199 7.13 23.50 -23.72
CA TRP A 199 6.51 24.77 -24.11
C TRP A 199 5.69 25.35 -22.96
N ALA A 200 5.67 26.67 -22.78
CA ALA A 200 4.85 27.32 -21.75
C ALA A 200 4.10 28.55 -22.24
N GLY A 201 3.03 28.91 -21.54
CA GLY A 201 2.14 30.03 -21.85
C GLY A 201 0.93 29.59 -22.66
N GLY A 202 0.25 30.54 -23.32
CA GLY A 202 -0.91 30.24 -24.16
C GLY A 202 -2.15 29.80 -23.36
N THR A 203 -3.05 29.06 -24.02
CA THR A 203 -4.30 28.57 -23.44
C THR A 203 -4.45 27.06 -23.62
N VAL A 204 -4.95 26.35 -22.61
CA VAL A 204 -5.31 24.93 -22.76
C VAL A 204 -6.65 24.82 -23.51
N PRO A 205 -6.72 24.12 -24.67
CA PRO A 205 -7.97 23.95 -25.41
C PRO A 205 -9.01 23.16 -24.59
N PRO A 206 -10.30 23.55 -24.64
CA PRO A 206 -11.37 22.90 -23.88
C PRO A 206 -11.83 21.55 -24.45
N ASP A 207 -11.59 21.27 -25.73
CA ASP A 207 -11.99 20.06 -26.46
C ASP A 207 -10.78 19.37 -27.10
N GLN A 208 -10.24 18.34 -26.43
CA GLN A 208 -9.21 17.49 -27.04
C GLN A 208 -9.77 16.48 -28.06
N GLU A 209 -11.10 16.42 -28.22
CA GLU A 209 -11.82 15.43 -29.04
C GLU A 209 -12.00 15.78 -30.51
N THR A 210 -11.80 17.02 -30.90
CA THR A 210 -11.99 17.42 -32.30
C THR A 210 -10.65 17.88 -32.86
N GLY A 211 -10.09 17.07 -33.76
CA GLY A 211 -8.80 17.27 -34.43
C GLY A 211 -8.69 18.52 -35.31
N ASP A 212 -8.94 19.70 -34.75
CA ASP A 212 -8.46 20.96 -35.31
C ASP A 212 -7.00 21.15 -34.85
N ALA A 213 -6.11 20.90 -35.80
CA ALA A 213 -4.66 20.92 -35.66
C ALA A 213 -4.12 22.27 -35.16
N THR A 214 -4.02 22.44 -33.84
CA THR A 214 -3.20 23.49 -33.24
C THR A 214 -1.92 22.86 -32.71
N THR A 215 -0.77 23.47 -32.98
CA THR A 215 0.52 23.14 -32.34
C THR A 215 0.60 23.83 -30.97
N PRO A 216 1.58 23.51 -30.10
CA PRO A 216 1.83 24.33 -28.90
C PRO A 216 1.95 25.83 -29.22
N SER A 217 2.60 26.18 -30.34
CA SER A 217 2.64 27.57 -30.82
C SER A 217 1.29 28.11 -31.30
N GLY A 218 0.42 27.25 -31.87
CA GLY A 218 -0.94 27.60 -32.30
C GLY A 218 -1.86 27.97 -31.15
N VAL A 219 -1.63 27.40 -29.95
CA VAL A 219 -2.33 27.80 -28.71
C VAL A 219 -1.64 28.94 -27.96
N GLY A 220 -0.61 29.54 -28.55
CA GLY A 220 0.12 30.68 -27.99
C GLY A 220 1.22 30.31 -26.98
N ALA A 221 1.59 29.04 -26.85
CA ALA A 221 2.73 28.63 -26.02
C ALA A 221 4.06 28.88 -26.76
N THR A 222 5.12 29.19 -26.01
CA THR A 222 6.47 29.40 -26.54
C THR A 222 7.42 28.29 -26.11
N LEU A 223 8.34 27.91 -27.00
CA LEU A 223 9.34 26.88 -26.75
C LEU A 223 10.29 27.33 -25.63
N ILE A 224 10.53 26.43 -24.68
CA ILE A 224 11.42 26.66 -23.53
C ILE A 224 12.74 25.91 -23.71
N ALA A 225 12.63 24.61 -23.98
CA ALA A 225 13.77 23.70 -24.02
C ALA A 225 13.46 22.53 -24.95
N GLU A 226 14.48 21.96 -25.59
CA GLU A 226 14.34 20.80 -26.46
C GLU A 226 15.58 19.90 -26.42
N TYR A 227 15.38 18.63 -26.75
CA TYR A 227 16.44 17.63 -26.82
C TYR A 227 16.17 16.62 -27.94
N ALA A 228 17.19 16.35 -28.76
CA ALA A 228 17.12 15.35 -29.83
C ALA A 228 17.83 14.06 -29.41
N TYR A 229 17.08 12.96 -29.33
CA TYR A 229 17.62 11.67 -28.92
C TYR A 229 18.63 11.11 -29.94
N PRO A 230 19.53 10.21 -29.50
CA PRO A 230 20.38 9.42 -30.40
C PRO A 230 19.59 8.67 -31.47
N ARG A 231 20.28 8.28 -32.55
CA ARG A 231 19.69 7.46 -33.62
C ARG A 231 19.71 5.99 -33.23
N VAL A 232 18.62 5.29 -33.50
CA VAL A 232 18.58 3.83 -33.41
C VAL A 232 19.08 3.26 -34.72
N ILE A 233 20.14 2.46 -34.67
CA ILE A 233 20.82 1.98 -35.89
C ILE A 233 20.21 0.66 -36.37
N GLU A 234 19.76 -0.18 -35.45
CA GLU A 234 19.20 -1.51 -35.71
C GLU A 234 17.82 -1.44 -36.37
N GLU A 235 17.62 -2.23 -37.43
CA GLU A 235 16.32 -2.33 -38.11
C GLU A 235 15.33 -3.09 -37.22
N ASN A 236 14.15 -2.51 -36.99
CA ASN A 236 13.16 -2.97 -35.99
C ASN A 236 13.69 -2.99 -34.55
N GLY A 237 14.76 -2.24 -34.26
CA GLY A 237 15.32 -2.10 -32.91
C GLY A 237 14.74 -0.90 -32.14
N HIS A 238 15.03 -0.87 -30.84
CA HIS A 238 14.72 0.25 -29.96
C HIS A 238 15.78 0.50 -28.89
N GLU A 239 15.84 1.74 -28.40
CA GLU A 239 16.70 2.16 -27.31
C GLU A 239 15.92 3.01 -26.30
N HIS A 240 16.22 2.85 -25.01
CA HIS A 240 15.67 3.70 -23.95
C HIS A 240 16.62 4.87 -23.68
N HIS A 241 16.07 6.07 -23.64
CA HIS A 241 16.82 7.28 -23.33
C HIS A 241 16.09 8.16 -22.34
N THR A 242 16.86 8.95 -21.59
CA THR A 242 16.35 9.99 -20.70
C THR A 242 16.98 11.33 -21.08
N ALA A 243 16.15 12.37 -21.21
CA ALA A 243 16.57 13.74 -21.41
C ALA A 243 16.15 14.60 -20.21
N ILE A 244 16.96 15.61 -19.86
CA ILE A 244 16.61 16.58 -18.82
C ILE A 244 16.34 17.91 -19.49
N LEU A 245 15.12 18.43 -19.33
CA LEU A 245 14.70 19.74 -19.82
C LEU A 245 14.30 20.63 -18.64
N ASN A 246 14.82 21.86 -18.58
CA ASN A 246 14.54 22.81 -17.51
C ASN A 246 13.53 23.88 -17.97
N THR A 247 12.62 24.28 -17.10
CA THR A 247 11.58 25.28 -17.41
C THR A 247 12.08 26.73 -17.48
N GLY A 248 13.30 27.01 -17.02
CA GLY A 248 13.92 28.35 -17.02
C GLY A 248 13.15 29.36 -16.17
N THR A 249 13.33 30.66 -16.45
CA THR A 249 12.75 31.78 -15.67
C THR A 249 11.85 32.72 -16.48
N ALA A 250 11.58 32.40 -17.75
CA ALA A 250 11.01 33.36 -18.71
C ALA A 250 9.48 33.49 -18.72
N HIS A 251 8.75 32.75 -17.87
CA HIS A 251 7.29 32.69 -17.83
C HIS A 251 6.73 33.04 -16.44
N ASN A 252 5.39 33.10 -16.31
CA ASN A 252 4.74 33.33 -15.03
C ASN A 252 4.33 32.01 -14.37
N VAL A 253 4.45 31.94 -13.05
CA VAL A 253 3.95 30.80 -12.27
C VAL A 253 2.47 30.59 -12.56
N GLY A 254 2.11 29.35 -12.94
CA GLY A 254 0.73 29.00 -13.28
C GLY A 254 0.39 29.05 -14.76
N ASP A 255 1.27 29.58 -15.62
CA ASP A 255 1.11 29.49 -17.08
C ASP A 255 0.97 28.01 -17.51
N PRO A 256 0.16 27.66 -18.53
CA PRO A 256 0.11 26.29 -19.01
C PRO A 256 1.47 25.76 -19.48
N LEU A 257 1.76 24.50 -19.23
CA LEU A 257 2.98 23.80 -19.64
C LEU A 257 2.62 22.61 -20.55
N PHE A 258 3.36 22.44 -21.64
CA PHE A 258 3.13 21.39 -22.64
C PHE A 258 4.41 20.64 -22.97
N ILE A 259 4.25 19.37 -23.37
CA ILE A 259 5.30 18.56 -23.99
C ILE A 259 4.96 18.31 -25.46
N ALA A 260 5.97 18.29 -26.32
CA ALA A 260 5.80 17.94 -27.73
C ALA A 260 6.94 17.06 -28.26
N PHE A 261 6.57 16.03 -29.03
CA PHE A 261 7.45 15.14 -29.77
C PHE A 261 7.40 15.46 -31.27
N THR A 262 8.58 15.59 -31.87
CA THR A 262 8.78 15.98 -33.27
C THR A 262 9.98 15.24 -33.87
N ARG A 263 10.19 15.39 -35.19
CA ARG A 263 11.47 15.01 -35.83
C ARG A 263 12.58 16.03 -35.50
N ALA A 264 13.82 15.57 -35.39
CA ALA A 264 14.97 16.46 -35.26
C ALA A 264 15.29 17.21 -36.58
N GLU A 265 16.01 18.33 -36.48
CA GLU A 265 16.43 19.12 -37.65
C GLU A 265 17.35 18.31 -38.60
N GLY A 266 17.21 18.54 -39.91
CA GLY A 266 17.96 17.84 -40.97
C GLY A 266 17.30 16.56 -41.50
N SER A 267 16.07 16.28 -41.07
CA SER A 267 15.24 15.16 -41.52
C SER A 267 14.44 15.48 -42.79
N THR A 268 14.32 14.52 -43.72
CA THR A 268 13.54 14.64 -44.97
C THR A 268 12.05 14.32 -44.74
N THR A 269 11.19 14.54 -45.75
CA THR A 269 9.76 14.17 -45.67
C THR A 269 9.50 12.66 -45.66
N THR A 270 10.52 11.84 -45.90
CA THR A 270 10.41 10.36 -45.88
C THR A 270 10.91 9.74 -44.58
N ASP A 271 11.62 10.51 -43.76
CA ASP A 271 12.18 10.02 -42.50
C ASP A 271 11.09 9.97 -41.42
N ARG A 272 11.18 8.97 -40.54
CA ARG A 272 10.20 8.70 -39.50
C ARG A 272 10.83 8.80 -38.11
N ALA A 273 10.15 9.46 -37.18
CA ALA A 273 10.50 9.41 -35.76
C ALA A 273 9.53 8.46 -35.06
N HIS A 274 10.08 7.46 -34.37
CA HIS A 274 9.30 6.50 -33.61
C HIS A 274 9.62 6.64 -32.13
N PHE A 275 8.58 6.67 -31.31
CA PHE A 275 8.72 6.73 -29.86
C PHE A 275 7.60 5.99 -29.15
N ASP A 276 7.88 5.55 -27.93
CA ASP A 276 6.96 4.85 -27.04
C ASP A 276 7.41 4.97 -25.57
N ASN A 277 6.60 4.50 -24.61
CA ASN A 277 6.91 4.45 -23.17
C ASN A 277 7.43 5.79 -22.62
N VAL A 278 6.76 6.89 -23.00
CA VAL A 278 7.11 8.23 -22.54
C VAL A 278 6.77 8.35 -21.06
N ARG A 279 7.75 8.75 -20.24
CA ARG A 279 7.59 9.09 -18.82
C ARG A 279 8.15 10.49 -18.60
N VAL A 280 7.38 11.35 -17.97
CA VAL A 280 7.79 12.72 -17.62
C VAL A 280 7.81 12.82 -16.10
N GLN A 281 8.93 13.24 -15.52
CA GLN A 281 9.10 13.27 -14.06
C GLN A 281 9.72 14.59 -13.65
N ARG A 282 9.23 15.21 -12.58
CA ARG A 282 9.90 16.38 -11.98
C ARG A 282 11.12 15.91 -11.19
N ARG A 283 12.27 16.52 -11.42
CA ARG A 283 13.42 16.36 -10.55
C ARG A 283 13.22 17.26 -9.32
N ARG A 284 13.48 16.72 -8.14
CA ARG A 284 13.43 17.46 -6.89
C ARG A 284 14.45 18.61 -6.91
N ASP A 285 14.02 19.83 -6.54
CA ASP A 285 14.96 20.86 -6.09
C ASP A 285 15.53 20.40 -4.74
N PRO A 286 16.84 20.09 -4.65
CA PRO A 286 17.45 19.64 -3.40
C PRO A 286 17.25 20.63 -2.25
N ARG A 287 17.02 21.92 -2.55
CA ARG A 287 16.74 22.98 -1.57
C ARG A 287 15.33 22.95 -0.99
N SER A 288 14.46 22.06 -1.47
CA SER A 288 13.11 21.84 -0.93
C SER A 288 13.07 20.70 0.10
N ALA A 289 12.10 20.79 1.02
CA ALA A 289 11.82 19.81 2.07
C ALA A 289 11.69 18.37 1.53
N TRP A 290 12.04 17.40 2.36
CA TRP A 290 12.16 15.99 1.93
C TRP A 290 12.05 14.98 3.05
N GLY A 291 12.22 13.70 2.72
CA GLY A 291 12.19 12.61 3.70
C GLY A 291 10.84 12.51 4.40
N PRO A 292 9.72 12.50 3.65
CA PRO A 292 8.40 12.44 4.26
C PRO A 292 8.24 11.16 5.08
N ASN A 293 7.62 11.29 6.25
CA ASN A 293 7.00 10.20 6.97
C ASN A 293 5.58 10.64 7.40
N PRO A 294 4.50 9.92 7.05
CA PRO A 294 4.46 8.71 6.24
C PRO A 294 5.16 8.87 4.88
N ALA A 295 5.87 7.82 4.46
CA ALA A 295 6.64 7.85 3.22
C ALA A 295 5.71 8.10 2.03
N HIS A 296 6.21 8.76 0.99
CA HIS A 296 5.43 8.95 -0.23
C HIS A 296 5.03 7.58 -0.82
N GLY A 297 3.72 7.37 -1.01
CA GLY A 297 3.15 6.12 -1.48
C GLY A 297 2.97 5.04 -0.41
N GLN A 298 3.25 5.35 0.86
CA GLN A 298 3.04 4.41 1.96
C GLN A 298 1.55 4.05 2.08
N THR A 299 1.27 2.75 2.10
CA THR A 299 -0.07 2.20 2.37
C THR A 299 -0.15 1.69 3.81
N GLY A 300 -1.37 1.48 4.31
CA GLY A 300 -1.57 0.92 5.65
C GLY A 300 -1.20 1.90 6.78
N VAL A 301 -1.31 3.21 6.54
CA VAL A 301 -1.06 4.19 7.60
C VAL A 301 -2.21 4.15 8.60
N SER A 302 -1.92 3.70 9.82
CA SER A 302 -2.95 3.58 10.86
C SER A 302 -3.53 4.93 11.25
N ILE A 303 -4.85 4.99 11.29
CA ILE A 303 -5.62 6.16 11.77
C ILE A 303 -6.22 5.94 13.15
N SER A 304 -5.88 4.82 13.82
CA SER A 304 -6.26 4.55 15.22
C SER A 304 -5.79 5.64 16.19
N ALA A 305 -4.73 6.37 15.82
CA ALA A 305 -4.34 7.64 16.40
C ALA A 305 -4.08 8.67 15.29
N PRO A 306 -4.29 9.99 15.55
CA PRO A 306 -3.96 11.06 14.61
C PRO A 306 -2.53 10.91 14.04
N PRO A 307 -2.35 10.73 12.72
CA PRO A 307 -1.03 10.52 12.15
C PRO A 307 -0.19 11.79 12.29
N THR A 308 1.10 11.62 12.55
CA THR A 308 2.06 12.72 12.59
C THR A 308 2.90 12.70 11.32
N LEU A 309 2.84 13.80 10.58
CA LEU A 309 3.67 14.02 9.40
C LEU A 309 5.00 14.60 9.85
N THR A 310 6.12 14.07 9.36
CA THR A 310 7.47 14.58 9.60
C THR A 310 8.24 14.71 8.30
N TRP A 311 9.12 15.69 8.23
CA TRP A 311 9.97 15.94 7.07
C TRP A 311 11.37 16.33 7.51
N GLN A 312 12.24 16.59 6.54
CA GLN A 312 13.58 17.11 6.71
C GLN A 312 13.73 18.38 5.89
N GLN A 313 14.54 19.31 6.39
CA GLN A 313 14.86 20.56 5.69
C GLN A 313 15.57 20.28 4.36
N GLY A 314 15.27 21.09 3.35
CA GLY A 314 15.99 21.16 2.10
C GLY A 314 17.48 21.47 2.29
N VAL A 315 18.27 21.06 1.32
CA VAL A 315 19.73 21.13 1.36
C VAL A 315 20.28 21.93 0.18
N ASN A 316 21.39 22.62 0.39
CA ASN A 316 22.01 23.45 -0.63
C ASN A 316 23.13 22.66 -1.36
N PRO A 317 22.98 22.39 -2.67
CA PRO A 317 23.98 21.66 -3.46
C PRO A 317 25.32 22.37 -3.58
N GLU A 318 25.32 23.71 -3.51
CA GLU A 318 26.53 24.52 -3.60
C GLU A 318 27.37 24.45 -2.32
N THR A 319 26.75 24.04 -1.21
CA THR A 319 27.40 23.90 0.09
C THR A 319 27.61 22.44 0.49
N ASN A 320 27.72 21.51 -0.48
CA ASN A 320 27.82 20.07 -0.20
C ASN A 320 26.60 19.48 0.54
N TYR A 321 25.39 19.85 0.08
CA TYR A 321 24.11 19.33 0.58
C TYR A 321 23.90 19.54 2.09
N GLN A 322 24.38 20.66 2.62
CA GLN A 322 24.07 21.11 3.99
C GLN A 322 22.66 21.69 4.06
N PRO A 323 21.96 21.64 5.21
CA PRO A 323 20.67 22.30 5.37
C PRO A 323 20.75 23.75 4.91
N GLU A 324 19.82 24.18 4.05
CA GLU A 324 19.82 25.53 3.47
C GLU A 324 19.69 26.58 4.59
N PRO A 325 20.77 27.31 4.94
CA PRO A 325 20.78 28.14 6.16
C PRO A 325 19.84 29.34 6.09
N SER A 326 19.33 29.68 4.91
CA SER A 326 18.33 30.74 4.74
C SER A 326 16.91 30.30 5.09
N VAL A 327 16.61 29.01 5.28
CA VAL A 327 15.27 28.56 5.69
C VAL A 327 14.94 29.04 7.10
N THR A 328 13.76 29.63 7.27
CA THR A 328 13.23 30.16 8.53
C THR A 328 12.06 29.34 9.08
N GLY A 329 11.35 28.61 8.20
CA GLY A 329 10.31 27.66 8.58
C GLY A 329 9.56 27.05 7.41
N TYR A 330 8.40 26.50 7.72
CA TYR A 330 7.66 25.58 6.86
C TYR A 330 6.17 25.91 6.82
N HIS A 331 5.58 25.92 5.63
CA HIS A 331 4.13 25.99 5.41
C HIS A 331 3.60 24.59 5.03
N ILE A 332 2.65 24.08 5.81
CA ILE A 332 2.13 22.72 5.63
C ILE A 332 0.75 22.75 4.98
N TYR A 333 0.55 21.90 3.98
CA TYR A 333 -0.72 21.67 3.30
C TYR A 333 -1.07 20.19 3.35
N PHE A 334 -2.34 19.86 3.64
CA PHE A 334 -2.84 18.48 3.76
C PHE A 334 -4.33 18.40 3.36
N GLY A 335 -4.70 17.35 2.64
CA GLY A 335 -6.09 17.05 2.29
C GLY A 335 -6.25 15.87 1.34
N SER A 336 -7.50 15.52 1.01
CA SER A 336 -7.84 14.44 0.05
C SER A 336 -7.83 14.91 -1.41
N ASP A 337 -7.94 16.22 -1.68
CA ASP A 337 -7.82 16.78 -3.04
C ASP A 337 -6.34 17.02 -3.39
N ARG A 338 -5.82 16.14 -4.24
CA ARG A 338 -4.45 16.18 -4.77
C ARG A 338 -4.07 17.55 -5.35
N ASP A 339 -4.94 18.14 -6.16
CA ASP A 339 -4.61 19.34 -6.92
C ASP A 339 -4.70 20.57 -6.04
N ALA A 340 -5.63 20.60 -5.07
CA ALA A 340 -5.71 21.66 -4.08
C ALA A 340 -4.46 21.72 -3.19
N VAL A 341 -3.99 20.56 -2.71
CA VAL A 341 -2.74 20.46 -1.95
C VAL A 341 -1.55 20.81 -2.86
N GLY A 342 -1.57 20.34 -4.11
CA GLY A 342 -0.56 20.62 -5.12
C GLY A 342 -0.43 22.10 -5.49
N ARG A 343 -1.49 22.91 -5.35
CA ARG A 343 -1.47 24.37 -5.50
C ARG A 343 -1.15 25.13 -4.21
N GLY A 344 -1.37 24.51 -3.06
CA GLY A 344 -1.28 25.20 -1.76
C GLY A 344 -2.51 26.03 -1.46
N ASP A 345 -3.67 25.52 -1.86
CA ASP A 345 -4.93 26.23 -1.67
C ASP A 345 -5.20 26.45 -0.17
N ALA A 346 -5.77 27.60 0.18
CA ALA A 346 -6.01 27.98 1.59
C ALA A 346 -6.88 26.97 2.37
N SER A 347 -7.73 26.19 1.68
CA SER A 347 -8.53 25.10 2.27
C SER A 347 -7.69 23.93 2.79
N THR A 348 -6.48 23.76 2.27
CA THR A 348 -5.58 22.66 2.62
C THR A 348 -4.51 23.08 3.64
N TYR A 349 -4.41 24.36 3.96
CA TYR A 349 -3.35 24.89 4.83
C TYR A 349 -3.55 24.46 6.29
N LYS A 350 -2.51 23.83 6.87
CA LYS A 350 -2.51 23.31 8.25
C LYS A 350 -1.69 24.15 9.23
N GLY A 351 -0.89 25.09 8.73
CA GLY A 351 -0.19 26.06 9.55
C GLY A 351 1.29 26.20 9.23
N TYR A 352 1.96 26.98 10.07
CA TYR A 352 3.39 27.29 10.00
C TYR A 352 4.17 26.54 11.09
N ARG A 353 5.39 26.12 10.78
CA ARG A 353 6.36 25.56 11.72
C ARG A 353 7.73 26.23 11.56
N PRO A 354 8.36 26.76 12.62
CA PRO A 354 9.73 27.26 12.52
C PRO A 354 10.73 26.11 12.34
N VAL A 355 11.93 26.42 11.85
CA VAL A 355 13.07 25.47 11.87
C VAL A 355 13.28 24.90 13.28
N GLY A 356 13.52 23.59 13.36
CA GLY A 356 13.56 22.80 14.59
C GLY A 356 12.21 22.19 15.00
N GLN A 357 11.16 22.38 14.19
CA GLN A 357 9.84 21.77 14.37
C GLN A 357 9.34 21.10 13.08
N GLU A 358 10.10 20.14 12.56
CA GLU A 358 9.83 19.43 11.31
C GLU A 358 8.75 18.34 11.46
N ASN A 359 7.65 18.66 12.16
CA ASN A 359 6.54 17.76 12.39
C ASN A 359 5.18 18.49 12.57
N ILE A 360 4.10 17.77 12.28
CA ILE A 360 2.73 18.19 12.55
C ILE A 360 1.80 16.98 12.70
N THR A 361 0.98 16.98 13.75
CA THR A 361 -0.09 16.00 13.93
C THR A 361 -1.35 16.44 13.20
N ILE A 362 -1.88 15.57 12.34
CA ILE A 362 -3.11 15.81 11.58
C ILE A 362 -4.29 15.41 12.43
N THR A 363 -5.10 16.40 12.81
CA THR A 363 -6.29 16.21 13.66
C THR A 363 -7.59 16.12 12.86
N ASP A 364 -7.49 16.21 11.53
CA ASP A 364 -8.62 15.99 10.64
C ASP A 364 -9.09 14.53 10.75
N THR A 365 -10.40 14.32 10.63
CA THR A 365 -10.93 12.97 10.40
C THR A 365 -10.51 12.53 9.01
N LEU A 366 -9.80 11.40 8.94
CA LEU A 366 -9.29 10.85 7.67
C LEU A 366 -10.24 9.76 7.18
N GLU A 367 -10.48 9.73 5.87
CA GLU A 367 -11.18 8.62 5.24
C GLU A 367 -10.28 7.37 5.29
N GLU A 368 -10.85 6.22 5.62
CA GLU A 368 -10.15 4.93 5.60
C GLU A 368 -9.83 4.53 4.17
N PHE A 369 -8.79 3.72 3.99
CA PHE A 369 -8.33 3.22 2.68
C PHE A 369 -8.19 4.27 1.56
N SER A 370 -8.09 5.55 1.91
CA SER A 370 -8.21 6.65 0.98
C SER A 370 -6.89 7.38 0.85
N PRO A 371 -6.50 7.79 -0.37
CA PRO A 371 -5.27 8.54 -0.57
C PRO A 371 -5.40 9.93 0.05
N HIS A 372 -4.42 10.28 0.86
CA HIS A 372 -4.27 11.61 1.45
C HIS A 372 -2.99 12.24 0.94
N TYR A 373 -3.07 13.50 0.56
CA TYR A 373 -1.98 14.26 -0.04
C TYR A 373 -1.48 15.34 0.90
N TRP A 374 -0.18 15.57 0.88
CA TRP A 374 0.43 16.61 1.71
C TRP A 374 1.67 17.21 1.08
N ARG A 375 1.97 18.46 1.44
CA ARG A 375 3.08 19.24 0.89
C ARG A 375 3.66 20.12 1.98
N VAL A 376 4.97 20.35 1.93
CA VAL A 376 5.68 21.25 2.83
C VAL A 376 6.49 22.25 2.02
N ASP A 377 6.13 23.52 2.08
CA ASP A 377 6.90 24.59 1.44
C ASP A 377 7.84 25.25 2.46
N GLU A 378 9.05 25.63 2.04
CA GLU A 378 10.06 26.26 2.89
C GLU A 378 10.09 27.77 2.69
N GLU A 379 10.08 28.53 3.79
CA GLU A 379 10.20 29.99 3.79
C GLU A 379 11.66 30.39 4.02
N LEU A 380 12.22 31.21 3.13
CA LEU A 380 13.57 31.75 3.25
C LEU A 380 13.59 33.09 4.00
N ASP A 381 14.75 33.50 4.52
CA ASP A 381 14.97 34.74 5.27
C ASP A 381 14.69 36.03 4.47
N ASN A 382 14.70 35.93 3.14
CA ASN A 382 14.34 36.97 2.19
C ASN A 382 12.82 37.02 1.89
N GLY A 383 12.03 36.12 2.46
CA GLY A 383 10.59 35.97 2.26
C GLY A 383 10.19 35.16 1.01
N GLU A 384 11.15 34.55 0.29
CA GLU A 384 10.89 33.63 -0.81
C GLU A 384 10.34 32.31 -0.27
N ILE A 385 9.39 31.71 -1.00
CA ILE A 385 8.82 30.40 -0.67
C ILE A 385 9.32 29.37 -1.69
N LEU A 386 10.09 28.41 -1.21
CA LEU A 386 10.49 27.22 -1.97
C LEU A 386 9.38 26.17 -1.87
N THR A 387 8.64 25.97 -2.95
CA THR A 387 7.58 24.96 -2.99
C THR A 387 8.16 23.55 -2.83
N GLY A 388 7.56 22.74 -1.95
CA GLY A 388 7.96 21.36 -1.71
C GLY A 388 7.39 20.35 -2.69
N GLY A 389 7.81 19.10 -2.51
CA GLY A 389 7.22 17.96 -3.20
C GLY A 389 5.81 17.63 -2.69
N LEU A 390 4.94 17.16 -3.58
CA LEU A 390 3.63 16.62 -3.22
C LEU A 390 3.79 15.15 -2.80
N TRP A 391 3.47 14.85 -1.55
CA TRP A 391 3.53 13.53 -0.94
C TRP A 391 2.14 12.92 -0.79
N THR A 392 2.09 11.60 -0.65
CA THR A 392 0.83 10.86 -0.53
C THR A 392 1.02 9.69 0.41
N PHE A 393 -0.03 9.30 1.11
CA PHE A 393 -0.12 8.00 1.76
C PHE A 393 -1.57 7.51 1.69
N THR A 394 -1.79 6.23 1.92
CA THR A 394 -3.12 5.62 2.01
C THR A 394 -3.32 5.12 3.44
N THR A 395 -4.44 5.52 4.04
CA THR A 395 -4.87 5.07 5.36
C THR A 395 -5.18 3.57 5.37
N ASP A 396 -5.09 2.90 6.52
CA ASP A 396 -5.42 1.48 6.62
C ASP A 396 -6.95 1.22 6.66
N LEU A 397 -7.34 -0.04 6.37
CA LEU A 397 -8.68 -0.60 6.58
C LEU A 397 -8.79 -1.16 8.02
N SER A 398 -8.27 -0.48 9.04
CA SER A 398 -8.09 -1.16 10.34
C SER A 398 -9.43 -1.48 11.03
N ASN A 399 -9.63 -2.79 11.27
CA ASN A 399 -10.65 -3.35 12.17
C ASN A 399 -12.12 -2.99 11.86
N ARG A 400 -12.55 -3.13 10.61
CA ARG A 400 -13.90 -2.74 10.20
C ARG A 400 -14.71 -3.88 9.57
N LEU A 401 -16.03 -3.80 9.76
CA LEU A 401 -17.02 -4.56 8.98
C LEU A 401 -17.17 -3.90 7.60
N ILE A 402 -16.83 -4.64 6.55
CA ILE A 402 -16.72 -4.17 5.17
C ILE A 402 -17.96 -4.43 4.35
N ALA A 403 -18.61 -5.57 4.56
CA ALA A 403 -19.88 -5.90 3.93
C ALA A 403 -20.76 -6.70 4.89
N HIS A 404 -22.07 -6.48 4.82
CA HIS A 404 -23.08 -7.16 5.63
C HIS A 404 -24.39 -7.33 4.86
N TRP A 405 -24.65 -8.54 4.38
CA TRP A 405 -25.92 -8.89 3.73
C TRP A 405 -26.81 -9.68 4.71
N LYS A 406 -27.87 -9.03 5.19
CA LYS A 406 -28.89 -9.67 6.03
C LYS A 406 -29.93 -10.48 5.25
N PHE A 407 -30.07 -10.24 3.95
CA PHE A 407 -31.09 -10.87 3.09
C PHE A 407 -32.55 -10.74 3.56
N ASP A 408 -32.85 -9.69 4.33
CA ASP A 408 -34.19 -9.30 4.76
C ASP A 408 -35.04 -8.72 3.60
N GLY A 409 -35.38 -9.59 2.65
CA GLY A 409 -36.21 -9.29 1.48
C GLY A 409 -35.53 -8.46 0.38
N ASN A 410 -34.22 -8.27 0.47
CA ASN A 410 -33.42 -7.55 -0.53
C ASN A 410 -31.95 -8.03 -0.54
N LEU A 411 -31.18 -7.58 -1.53
CA LEU A 411 -29.77 -7.97 -1.74
C LEU A 411 -28.78 -6.86 -1.36
N ASN A 412 -29.23 -5.83 -0.65
CA ASN A 412 -28.39 -4.67 -0.35
C ASN A 412 -27.45 -4.97 0.81
N ASP A 413 -26.24 -4.47 0.70
CA ASP A 413 -25.33 -4.35 1.83
C ASP A 413 -25.89 -3.35 2.85
N GLN A 414 -25.76 -3.68 4.14
CA GLN A 414 -26.22 -2.87 5.25
C GLN A 414 -25.10 -2.07 5.91
N VAL A 415 -23.83 -2.23 5.53
CA VAL A 415 -22.71 -1.57 6.20
C VAL A 415 -22.83 -0.05 6.16
N ALA A 416 -23.18 0.54 5.01
CA ALA A 416 -23.39 1.99 4.93
C ALA A 416 -24.50 2.48 5.89
N VAL A 417 -25.57 1.70 6.03
CA VAL A 417 -26.69 2.01 6.94
C VAL A 417 -26.30 1.84 8.41
N LEU A 418 -25.55 0.78 8.74
CA LEU A 418 -25.15 0.44 10.11
C LEU A 418 -24.04 1.35 10.64
N THR A 419 -23.11 1.75 9.78
CA THR A 419 -21.90 2.50 10.18
C THR A 419 -21.96 3.98 9.84
N GLY A 420 -22.86 4.40 8.95
CA GLY A 420 -22.94 5.79 8.47
C GLY A 420 -21.81 6.19 7.52
N SER A 421 -21.00 5.24 7.07
CA SER A 421 -19.90 5.44 6.12
C SER A 421 -20.36 5.21 4.67
N PRO A 422 -19.85 5.97 3.68
CA PRO A 422 -20.21 5.78 2.27
C PRO A 422 -19.61 4.51 1.66
N GLU A 423 -18.66 3.86 2.34
CA GLU A 423 -18.09 2.57 1.94
C GLU A 423 -18.93 1.43 2.53
N GLY A 424 -19.47 0.55 1.68
CA GLY A 424 -20.36 -0.54 2.09
C GLY A 424 -21.73 -0.52 1.40
N ASP A 425 -21.75 -0.22 0.11
CA ASP A 425 -22.92 -0.41 -0.77
C ASP A 425 -22.54 -1.42 -1.85
N TRP A 426 -22.49 -2.69 -1.47
CA TRP A 426 -22.17 -3.83 -2.33
C TRP A 426 -23.44 -4.62 -2.68
N PRO A 427 -24.38 -4.10 -3.49
CA PRO A 427 -25.62 -4.79 -3.78
C PRO A 427 -25.36 -6.06 -4.58
N GLY A 428 -25.92 -7.18 -4.12
CA GLY A 428 -25.82 -8.44 -4.84
C GLY A 428 -26.65 -8.44 -6.13
N GLN A 429 -26.09 -9.02 -7.18
CA GLN A 429 -26.78 -9.31 -8.44
C GLN A 429 -27.17 -10.79 -8.50
N TRP A 430 -28.46 -11.04 -8.69
CA TRP A 430 -29.05 -12.40 -8.75
C TRP A 430 -29.02 -12.99 -10.16
N TYR A 431 -28.67 -14.27 -10.26
CA TYR A 431 -28.62 -15.05 -11.50
C TYR A 431 -29.41 -16.35 -11.33
N VAL A 432 -30.10 -16.81 -12.39
CA VAL A 432 -30.80 -18.11 -12.47
C VAL A 432 -30.65 -18.70 -13.88
N GLY A 433 -30.15 -19.93 -13.97
CA GLY A 433 -30.24 -20.80 -15.15
C GLY A 433 -29.46 -20.39 -16.41
N ASP A 434 -29.87 -20.98 -17.54
CA ASP A 434 -29.55 -20.53 -18.90
C ASP A 434 -30.21 -19.14 -19.12
N PRO A 435 -29.53 -18.13 -19.72
CA PRO A 435 -30.07 -16.79 -20.00
C PRO A 435 -31.43 -16.74 -20.74
N ASN A 436 -32.00 -17.88 -21.13
CA ASN A 436 -33.25 -18.02 -21.86
C ASN A 436 -34.49 -18.46 -21.03
N ASN A 437 -34.38 -18.75 -19.72
CA ASN A 437 -35.57 -19.04 -18.90
C ASN A 437 -35.43 -18.57 -17.43
N PRO A 438 -35.55 -17.25 -17.17
CA PRO A 438 -35.30 -16.68 -15.86
C PRO A 438 -36.48 -16.90 -14.90
N VAL A 439 -36.19 -17.37 -13.69
CA VAL A 439 -36.94 -16.90 -12.51
C VAL A 439 -36.39 -15.50 -12.22
N THR A 440 -37.23 -14.47 -12.32
CA THR A 440 -36.77 -13.08 -12.45
C THR A 440 -36.42 -12.39 -11.13
N GLU A 441 -36.57 -13.05 -9.99
CA GLU A 441 -36.29 -12.42 -8.69
C GLU A 441 -35.72 -13.44 -7.69
N PRO A 442 -34.86 -13.01 -6.74
CA PRO A 442 -34.40 -13.86 -5.64
C PRO A 442 -35.58 -14.33 -4.79
N VAL A 443 -35.47 -15.56 -4.28
CA VAL A 443 -36.45 -16.13 -3.35
C VAL A 443 -35.95 -15.94 -1.93
N PHE A 444 -36.79 -15.39 -1.07
CA PHE A 444 -36.52 -15.22 0.35
C PHE A 444 -37.48 -16.09 1.18
N GLU A 445 -36.94 -16.82 2.14
CA GLU A 445 -37.70 -17.67 3.08
C GLU A 445 -37.48 -17.22 4.54
N GLU A 446 -38.12 -17.88 5.50
CA GLU A 446 -37.87 -17.62 6.93
C GLU A 446 -36.40 -17.92 7.28
N GLY A 447 -35.69 -16.88 7.71
CA GLY A 447 -34.26 -16.92 8.02
C GLY A 447 -33.96 -17.28 9.46
N LEU A 448 -32.71 -17.10 9.86
CA LEU A 448 -32.28 -17.16 11.26
C LEU A 448 -32.69 -15.89 12.00
N ASP A 449 -32.50 -14.73 11.37
CA ASP A 449 -32.95 -13.42 11.86
C ASP A 449 -33.67 -12.65 10.74
N GLY A 450 -34.99 -12.82 10.65
CA GLY A 450 -35.80 -12.21 9.61
C GLY A 450 -35.96 -13.15 8.41
N GLN A 451 -35.43 -12.76 7.24
CA GLN A 451 -35.50 -13.58 6.02
C GLN A 451 -34.11 -13.99 5.54
N ALA A 452 -34.03 -15.18 4.94
CA ALA A 452 -32.81 -15.69 4.32
C ALA A 452 -33.00 -15.87 2.81
N ILE A 453 -31.91 -15.80 2.06
CA ILE A 453 -31.94 -16.05 0.62
C ILE A 453 -31.90 -17.56 0.33
N ARG A 454 -32.74 -18.00 -0.61
CA ARG A 454 -32.87 -19.40 -1.04
C ARG A 454 -32.09 -19.67 -2.30
N PHE A 455 -31.11 -20.57 -2.22
CA PHE A 455 -30.44 -21.17 -3.38
C PHE A 455 -31.02 -22.56 -3.64
N THR A 456 -31.27 -22.85 -4.92
CA THR A 456 -31.80 -24.13 -5.36
C THR A 456 -30.84 -24.75 -6.37
N ARG A 457 -30.32 -25.91 -6.04
CA ARG A 457 -29.43 -26.59 -6.97
C ARG A 457 -30.16 -27.10 -8.20
N GLY A 458 -29.53 -26.93 -9.36
CA GLY A 458 -30.04 -27.36 -10.66
C GLY A 458 -30.91 -26.33 -11.37
N ASP A 459 -31.28 -25.22 -10.72
CA ASP A 459 -31.94 -24.09 -11.39
C ASP A 459 -30.94 -22.99 -11.81
N GLY A 460 -29.66 -23.12 -11.44
CA GLY A 460 -28.61 -22.15 -11.74
C GLY A 460 -28.66 -20.88 -10.89
N SER A 461 -29.28 -20.92 -9.71
CA SER A 461 -29.37 -19.78 -8.80
C SER A 461 -28.04 -19.46 -8.12
N TYR A 462 -27.59 -18.20 -8.23
CA TYR A 462 -26.44 -17.70 -7.50
C TYR A 462 -26.41 -16.17 -7.42
N LEU A 463 -25.54 -15.66 -6.56
CA LEU A 463 -25.30 -14.23 -6.41
C LEU A 463 -23.87 -13.87 -6.85
N VAL A 464 -23.73 -12.75 -7.54
CA VAL A 464 -22.43 -12.09 -7.79
C VAL A 464 -22.48 -10.71 -7.15
N ILE A 465 -21.43 -10.32 -6.46
CA ILE A 465 -21.26 -8.95 -5.98
C ILE A 465 -20.42 -8.20 -7.03
N PRO A 466 -20.99 -7.33 -7.85
CA PRO A 466 -20.26 -6.61 -8.89
C PRO A 466 -19.24 -5.64 -8.29
N ASP A 467 -18.23 -5.27 -9.10
CA ASP A 467 -17.19 -4.29 -8.76
C ASP A 467 -16.32 -4.67 -7.55
N THR A 468 -16.25 -5.97 -7.22
CA THR A 468 -15.48 -6.52 -6.08
C THR A 468 -14.18 -7.21 -6.49
N GLU A 469 -13.89 -7.25 -7.78
CA GLU A 469 -12.71 -7.88 -8.39
C GLU A 469 -11.42 -7.36 -7.74
N GLU A 470 -11.31 -6.04 -7.57
CA GLU A 470 -10.13 -5.44 -6.94
C GLU A 470 -10.34 -5.13 -5.46
N PHE A 471 -11.53 -4.65 -5.07
CA PHE A 471 -11.73 -4.10 -3.73
C PHE A 471 -11.45 -5.12 -2.62
N PHE A 472 -11.96 -6.35 -2.75
CA PHE A 472 -11.79 -7.39 -1.73
C PHE A 472 -10.41 -8.04 -1.74
N ASN A 473 -9.42 -7.55 -2.53
CA ASN A 473 -8.04 -8.03 -2.50
C ASN A 473 -7.28 -7.67 -1.21
N PHE A 474 -7.87 -6.89 -0.30
CA PHE A 474 -7.30 -6.62 1.03
C PHE A 474 -7.10 -7.89 1.88
N TYR A 475 -7.68 -9.04 1.50
CA TYR A 475 -7.54 -10.30 2.24
C TYR A 475 -6.07 -10.73 2.43
N THR A 476 -5.13 -10.20 1.63
CA THR A 476 -3.69 -10.40 1.82
C THR A 476 -3.16 -9.84 3.14
N GLU A 477 -3.81 -8.80 3.68
CA GLU A 477 -3.44 -8.15 4.93
C GLU A 477 -4.12 -8.77 6.17
N GLY A 478 -5.05 -9.71 5.94
CA GLY A 478 -5.87 -10.34 6.96
C GLY A 478 -7.35 -9.96 6.82
N PHE A 479 -8.23 -10.90 7.15
CA PHE A 479 -9.67 -10.71 7.00
C PHE A 479 -10.46 -11.76 7.79
N THR A 480 -11.78 -11.54 7.85
CA THR A 480 -12.75 -12.56 8.25
C THR A 480 -13.92 -12.57 7.28
N VAL A 481 -14.40 -13.76 6.93
CA VAL A 481 -15.71 -13.96 6.30
C VAL A 481 -16.55 -14.88 7.17
N SER A 482 -17.79 -14.48 7.45
CA SER A 482 -18.76 -15.29 8.19
C SER A 482 -20.09 -15.34 7.46
N LEU A 483 -20.77 -16.47 7.54
CA LEU A 483 -22.15 -16.61 7.07
C LEU A 483 -22.89 -17.67 7.86
N TRP A 484 -24.20 -17.47 7.99
CA TRP A 484 -25.10 -18.52 8.42
C TRP A 484 -25.63 -19.27 7.22
N TYR A 485 -25.68 -20.59 7.31
CA TYR A 485 -26.28 -21.40 6.27
C TYR A 485 -27.08 -22.57 6.85
N LYS A 486 -28.08 -23.00 6.08
CA LYS A 486 -28.95 -24.12 6.42
C LYS A 486 -29.11 -25.01 5.20
N PRO A 487 -28.33 -26.09 5.10
CA PRO A 487 -28.37 -26.96 3.93
C PRO A 487 -29.68 -27.72 3.82
N THR A 488 -30.12 -27.95 2.58
CA THR A 488 -31.15 -28.95 2.29
C THR A 488 -30.58 -30.36 2.50
N ASP A 489 -31.41 -31.35 2.84
CA ASP A 489 -31.01 -32.76 2.97
C ASP A 489 -30.14 -33.24 1.79
N TYR A 490 -28.92 -33.67 2.10
CA TYR A 490 -27.89 -34.06 1.13
C TYR A 490 -28.19 -35.33 0.35
N ALA A 491 -29.31 -36.01 0.60
CA ALA A 491 -29.78 -37.12 -0.23
C ALA A 491 -29.90 -36.72 -1.73
N LEU A 492 -30.14 -35.44 -2.03
CA LEU A 492 -30.37 -34.94 -3.39
C LEU A 492 -29.16 -34.23 -4.06
N THR A 493 -28.09 -33.91 -3.33
CA THR A 493 -27.03 -32.98 -3.77
C THR A 493 -25.69 -33.66 -4.10
N ASP A 494 -25.29 -33.89 -5.36
CA ASP A 494 -24.00 -34.54 -5.70
C ASP A 494 -22.78 -33.58 -5.81
N GLY A 495 -21.79 -33.62 -4.91
CA GLY A 495 -20.49 -32.93 -5.09
C GLY A 495 -20.25 -31.71 -4.18
N PHE A 496 -19.24 -30.89 -4.51
CA PHE A 496 -18.90 -29.63 -3.81
C PHE A 496 -20.06 -28.64 -3.91
N MET A 497 -20.26 -27.83 -2.85
CA MET A 497 -21.25 -26.75 -2.82
C MET A 497 -20.61 -25.45 -2.35
N GLY A 498 -20.69 -24.41 -3.18
CA GLY A 498 -20.14 -23.08 -2.95
C GLY A 498 -21.00 -22.25 -2.03
N LEU A 499 -20.52 -21.89 -0.84
CA LEU A 499 -21.25 -20.98 0.06
C LEU A 499 -20.93 -19.53 -0.29
N ILE A 500 -19.63 -19.20 -0.22
CA ILE A 500 -19.08 -17.90 -0.63
C ILE A 500 -17.69 -18.09 -1.21
N ALA A 501 -17.34 -17.35 -2.25
CA ALA A 501 -16.03 -17.43 -2.89
C ALA A 501 -15.59 -16.10 -3.51
N LYS A 502 -14.28 -15.84 -3.45
CA LYS A 502 -13.55 -14.93 -4.33
C LYS A 502 -12.35 -15.70 -4.85
N ARG A 503 -12.44 -16.28 -6.05
CA ARG A 503 -11.36 -17.15 -6.54
C ARG A 503 -11.18 -17.11 -8.05
N SER A 504 -9.92 -17.32 -8.44
CA SER A 504 -9.52 -17.63 -9.81
C SER A 504 -8.60 -18.84 -9.78
N GLY A 505 -9.12 -19.99 -10.21
CA GLY A 505 -8.41 -21.28 -10.10
C GLY A 505 -8.14 -21.68 -8.65
N ASN A 506 -6.85 -21.74 -8.28
CA ASN A 506 -6.39 -22.10 -6.92
C ASN A 506 -6.14 -20.88 -6.02
N PHE A 507 -6.21 -19.66 -6.55
CA PHE A 507 -5.91 -18.43 -5.83
C PHE A 507 -7.20 -17.75 -5.34
N GLY A 508 -7.08 -16.94 -4.30
CA GLY A 508 -8.19 -16.30 -3.61
C GLY A 508 -8.67 -17.12 -2.41
N TRP A 509 -9.90 -16.91 -1.98
CA TRP A 509 -10.49 -17.56 -0.81
C TRP A 509 -11.89 -18.09 -1.09
N HIS A 510 -12.30 -19.12 -0.35
CA HIS A 510 -13.67 -19.65 -0.42
C HIS A 510 -14.03 -20.51 0.78
N MET A 511 -15.34 -20.68 0.97
CA MET A 511 -15.94 -21.63 1.89
C MET A 511 -16.90 -22.55 1.14
N TYR A 512 -16.72 -23.86 1.30
CA TYR A 512 -17.56 -24.90 0.68
C TYR A 512 -18.16 -25.83 1.71
N ASP A 513 -19.32 -26.39 1.39
CA ASP A 513 -19.74 -27.64 2.01
C ASP A 513 -19.37 -28.81 1.09
N ILE A 514 -18.66 -29.79 1.66
CA ILE A 514 -18.13 -30.95 0.94
C ILE A 514 -18.61 -32.27 1.52
N ALA A 515 -19.70 -32.24 2.31
CA ALA A 515 -20.09 -33.35 3.15
C ALA A 515 -20.37 -34.65 2.41
N ARG A 516 -20.96 -34.58 1.21
CA ARG A 516 -21.24 -35.79 0.42
C ARG A 516 -19.98 -36.40 -0.21
N PHE A 517 -18.97 -35.61 -0.55
CA PHE A 517 -17.80 -36.10 -1.29
C PHE A 517 -16.76 -36.76 -0.36
N TYR A 518 -16.48 -36.14 0.78
CA TYR A 518 -15.44 -36.62 1.71
C TYR A 518 -15.99 -37.17 3.04
N GLY A 519 -17.31 -37.11 3.25
CA GLY A 519 -17.91 -37.47 4.55
C GLY A 519 -17.61 -36.45 5.66
N THR A 520 -17.13 -35.27 5.29
CA THR A 520 -16.77 -34.15 6.18
C THR A 520 -17.91 -33.13 6.22
N GLY A 521 -17.65 -31.89 6.60
CA GLY A 521 -18.63 -30.80 6.55
C GLY A 521 -18.08 -29.66 5.72
N ILE A 522 -17.84 -28.54 6.38
CA ILE A 522 -17.28 -27.33 5.80
C ILE A 522 -15.81 -27.51 5.37
N GLU A 523 -15.40 -26.79 4.33
CA GLU A 523 -14.04 -26.58 3.90
C GLU A 523 -13.79 -25.07 3.79
N GLY A 524 -12.75 -24.57 4.46
CA GLY A 524 -12.20 -23.24 4.20
C GLY A 524 -10.92 -23.36 3.39
N ARG A 525 -10.69 -22.46 2.44
CA ARG A 525 -9.47 -22.46 1.62
C ARG A 525 -9.01 -21.06 1.26
N ILE A 526 -7.70 -20.85 1.29
CA ILE A 526 -7.02 -19.61 0.87
C ILE A 526 -5.77 -20.00 0.07
N ASP A 527 -5.63 -19.48 -1.15
CA ASP A 527 -4.46 -19.66 -2.04
C ASP A 527 -3.95 -21.11 -2.15
N GLY A 528 -4.90 -22.05 -2.21
CA GLY A 528 -4.62 -23.46 -2.35
C GLY A 528 -4.49 -24.23 -1.04
N THR A 529 -4.29 -23.55 0.10
CA THR A 529 -4.23 -24.14 1.45
C THR A 529 -5.64 -24.37 2.00
N THR A 530 -5.90 -25.60 2.45
CA THR A 530 -7.24 -26.06 2.82
C THR A 530 -7.31 -26.47 4.30
N ILE A 531 -8.42 -26.12 4.96
CA ILE A 531 -8.83 -26.65 6.26
C ILE A 531 -10.17 -27.36 6.08
N THR A 532 -10.22 -28.65 6.41
CA THR A 532 -11.42 -29.49 6.28
C THR A 532 -11.76 -30.14 7.62
N PRO A 533 -12.52 -29.47 8.50
CA PRO A 533 -12.98 -30.06 9.75
C PRO A 533 -13.86 -31.30 9.49
N GLY A 534 -13.75 -32.29 10.37
CA GLY A 534 -14.58 -33.49 10.31
C GLY A 534 -16.01 -33.25 10.82
N GLY A 535 -16.94 -34.12 10.40
CA GLY A 535 -18.33 -34.08 10.84
C GLY A 535 -19.25 -33.33 9.87
N ARG A 536 -20.42 -33.90 9.60
CA ARG A 536 -21.40 -33.34 8.67
C ARG A 536 -22.27 -32.28 9.34
N LEU A 537 -22.76 -31.34 8.53
CA LEU A 537 -23.61 -30.20 8.92
C LEU A 537 -25.03 -30.31 8.33
N ASP A 538 -25.44 -31.52 7.98
CA ASP A 538 -26.66 -31.82 7.22
C ASP A 538 -27.84 -32.23 8.08
N ASP A 539 -27.88 -31.71 9.31
CA ASP A 539 -28.92 -32.03 10.29
C ASP A 539 -30.20 -31.21 10.10
N GLY A 540 -30.22 -30.35 9.08
CA GLY A 540 -31.34 -29.46 8.75
C GLY A 540 -31.47 -28.26 9.69
N ASN A 541 -30.45 -27.96 10.50
CA ASN A 541 -30.38 -26.78 11.36
C ASN A 541 -29.52 -25.68 10.72
N TRP A 542 -29.59 -24.48 11.31
CA TRP A 542 -28.71 -23.37 10.98
C TRP A 542 -27.32 -23.61 11.58
N HIS A 543 -26.29 -23.33 10.78
CA HIS A 543 -24.89 -23.36 11.20
C HIS A 543 -24.20 -22.06 10.86
N LEU A 544 -23.39 -21.56 11.80
CA LEU A 544 -22.47 -20.44 11.53
C LEU A 544 -21.13 -21.02 11.09
N VAL A 545 -20.62 -20.54 9.96
CA VAL A 545 -19.27 -20.88 9.50
C VAL A 545 -18.46 -19.61 9.29
N VAL A 546 -17.22 -19.63 9.78
CA VAL A 546 -16.32 -18.48 9.72
C VAL A 546 -14.95 -18.91 9.23
N LEU A 547 -14.37 -18.14 8.31
CA LEU A 547 -12.99 -18.28 7.86
C LEU A 547 -12.24 -16.99 8.20
N THR A 548 -11.11 -17.10 8.91
CA THR A 548 -10.24 -15.98 9.24
C THR A 548 -8.84 -16.18 8.66
N TYR A 549 -8.16 -15.08 8.38
CA TYR A 549 -6.73 -15.05 8.09
C TYR A 549 -6.05 -13.88 8.79
N ASP A 550 -4.94 -14.16 9.44
CA ASP A 550 -4.08 -13.19 10.11
C ASP A 550 -2.71 -13.16 9.44
N ASN A 551 -2.39 -12.04 8.77
CA ASN A 551 -1.11 -11.84 8.10
C ASN A 551 0.05 -11.58 9.08
N GLN A 552 -0.22 -11.18 10.33
CA GLN A 552 0.82 -10.99 11.35
C GLN A 552 1.32 -12.34 11.87
N THR A 553 0.39 -13.25 12.17
CA THR A 553 0.70 -14.60 12.66
C THR A 553 0.82 -15.64 11.55
N LYS A 554 0.52 -15.27 10.30
CA LYS A 554 0.46 -16.18 9.13
C LYS A 554 -0.53 -17.32 9.30
N THR A 555 -1.57 -17.12 10.10
CA THR A 555 -2.50 -18.18 10.50
C THR A 555 -3.86 -17.99 9.84
N MET A 556 -4.37 -19.05 9.22
CA MET A 556 -5.75 -19.20 8.78
C MET A 556 -6.50 -20.10 9.78
N ALA A 557 -7.75 -19.76 10.10
CA ALA A 557 -8.60 -20.59 10.95
C ALA A 557 -10.02 -20.73 10.38
N VAL A 558 -10.63 -21.89 10.62
CA VAL A 558 -12.05 -22.14 10.34
C VAL A 558 -12.77 -22.38 11.66
N TYR A 559 -13.93 -21.77 11.81
CA TYR A 559 -14.82 -21.95 12.96
C TYR A 559 -16.17 -22.49 12.49
N ARG A 560 -16.79 -23.27 13.37
CA ARG A 560 -18.13 -23.83 13.20
C ARG A 560 -18.93 -23.55 14.47
N ASP A 561 -20.12 -23.00 14.32
CA ASP A 561 -21.07 -22.77 15.42
C ASP A 561 -20.41 -22.02 16.60
N GLY A 562 -19.55 -21.04 16.27
CA GLY A 562 -18.82 -20.23 17.25
C GLY A 562 -17.54 -20.84 17.81
N GLU A 563 -17.20 -22.10 17.48
CA GLU A 563 -16.05 -22.84 18.03
C GLU A 563 -14.92 -23.03 17.00
N PRO A 564 -13.65 -23.06 17.44
CA PRO A 564 -12.53 -23.33 16.54
C PRO A 564 -12.58 -24.76 16.01
N ALA A 565 -12.55 -24.91 14.68
CA ALA A 565 -12.67 -26.21 14.01
C ALA A 565 -11.37 -26.67 13.34
N GLY A 566 -10.45 -25.75 13.01
CA GLY A 566 -9.13 -26.09 12.50
C GLY A 566 -8.29 -24.85 12.14
N THR A 567 -6.98 -25.04 12.05
CA THR A 567 -6.01 -23.99 11.74
C THR A 567 -4.95 -24.47 10.74
N ALA A 568 -4.41 -23.57 9.93
CA ALA A 568 -3.28 -23.81 9.04
C ALA A 568 -2.38 -22.57 8.93
N GLU A 569 -1.09 -22.76 8.71
CA GLU A 569 -0.17 -21.66 8.40
C GLU A 569 -0.09 -21.43 6.89
N LEU A 570 -0.12 -20.17 6.45
CA LEU A 570 0.06 -19.80 5.05
C LEU A 570 0.54 -18.34 4.88
N THR A 571 1.17 -18.06 3.75
CA THR A 571 1.51 -16.69 3.33
C THR A 571 0.77 -16.34 2.04
N VAL A 572 -0.07 -15.32 2.12
CA VAL A 572 -0.75 -14.74 0.94
C VAL A 572 0.17 -13.67 0.35
N THR A 573 0.35 -13.67 -0.97
CA THR A 573 1.29 -12.73 -1.64
C THR A 573 0.63 -11.79 -2.63
N ALA A 574 -0.58 -12.08 -3.07
CA ALA A 574 -1.29 -11.28 -4.06
C ALA A 574 -2.80 -11.51 -3.98
N GLY A 575 -3.56 -10.52 -4.45
CA GLY A 575 -4.99 -10.63 -4.70
C GLY A 575 -5.31 -11.42 -5.97
N VAL A 576 -6.61 -11.51 -6.29
CA VAL A 576 -7.12 -12.15 -7.51
C VAL A 576 -8.17 -11.29 -8.19
N ASP A 577 -8.10 -11.25 -9.53
CA ASP A 577 -9.12 -10.67 -10.38
C ASP A 577 -10.33 -11.63 -10.47
N ALA A 578 -11.20 -11.55 -9.46
CA ALA A 578 -12.43 -12.33 -9.35
C ALA A 578 -13.43 -11.61 -8.44
N ALA A 579 -14.70 -11.54 -8.85
CA ALA A 579 -15.77 -11.04 -8.00
C ALA A 579 -16.08 -12.01 -6.85
N VAL A 580 -16.67 -11.47 -5.78
CA VAL A 580 -17.28 -12.26 -4.70
C VAL A 580 -18.57 -12.90 -5.22
N THR A 581 -18.75 -14.19 -4.98
CA THR A 581 -19.96 -14.95 -5.35
C THR A 581 -20.53 -15.68 -4.14
N LEU A 582 -21.86 -15.81 -4.08
CA LEU A 582 -22.55 -16.64 -3.09
C LEU A 582 -23.41 -17.70 -3.77
N GLY A 583 -23.52 -18.87 -3.13
CA GLY A 583 -24.24 -20.02 -3.65
C GLY A 583 -23.50 -20.80 -4.75
N VAL A 584 -22.34 -20.31 -5.20
CA VAL A 584 -21.46 -20.94 -6.19
C VAL A 584 -20.00 -20.64 -5.88
N SER A 585 -19.11 -21.36 -6.55
CA SER A 585 -17.67 -21.23 -6.38
C SER A 585 -17.02 -20.22 -7.33
N ASN A 586 -17.70 -19.76 -8.37
CA ASN A 586 -17.24 -18.72 -9.30
C ASN A 586 -18.42 -18.19 -10.14
N ILE A 587 -18.15 -17.15 -10.92
CA ILE A 587 -19.14 -16.52 -11.80
C ILE A 587 -19.64 -17.41 -12.96
N ALA A 588 -19.00 -18.57 -13.18
CA ALA A 588 -19.48 -19.54 -14.17
C ALA A 588 -20.61 -20.45 -13.62
N GLY A 589 -21.01 -20.25 -12.36
CA GLY A 589 -22.08 -21.02 -11.72
C GLY A 589 -21.64 -22.41 -11.26
N GLU A 590 -20.34 -22.65 -11.05
CA GLU A 590 -19.85 -23.98 -10.67
C GLU A 590 -20.13 -24.30 -9.19
N TRP A 591 -20.50 -25.55 -8.92
CA TRP A 591 -20.70 -26.10 -7.57
C TRP A 591 -21.81 -25.39 -6.81
N GLU A 592 -22.99 -25.32 -7.44
CA GLU A 592 -24.21 -24.75 -6.86
C GLU A 592 -24.54 -25.33 -5.47
N TYR A 593 -24.87 -24.43 -4.56
CA TYR A 593 -25.40 -24.73 -3.24
C TYR A 593 -26.92 -24.94 -3.27
N ASP A 594 -27.41 -25.76 -2.34
CA ASP A 594 -28.84 -26.02 -2.13
C ASP A 594 -29.17 -25.78 -0.66
N GLY A 595 -29.93 -24.72 -0.38
CA GLY A 595 -30.31 -24.36 0.97
C GLY A 595 -30.50 -22.87 1.16
N LEU A 596 -30.46 -22.44 2.42
CA LEU A 596 -30.61 -21.04 2.81
C LEU A 596 -29.27 -20.48 3.26
N ILE A 597 -28.98 -19.23 2.90
CA ILE A 597 -27.87 -18.44 3.44
C ILE A 597 -28.44 -17.17 4.08
N ASP A 598 -27.89 -16.78 5.22
CA ASP A 598 -28.32 -15.62 5.99
C ASP A 598 -27.10 -14.90 6.60
N ASP A 599 -27.28 -13.63 6.93
CA ASP A 599 -26.37 -12.80 7.75
C ASP A 599 -24.88 -12.93 7.39
N VAL A 600 -24.56 -12.69 6.11
CA VAL A 600 -23.20 -12.77 5.57
C VAL A 600 -22.43 -11.51 5.93
N ARG A 601 -21.25 -11.65 6.52
CA ARG A 601 -20.38 -10.53 6.92
C ARG A 601 -18.96 -10.74 6.44
N ILE A 602 -18.31 -9.66 6.00
CA ILE A 602 -16.88 -9.63 5.68
C ILE A 602 -16.22 -8.52 6.49
N PHE A 603 -15.14 -8.84 7.20
CA PHE A 603 -14.36 -7.91 8.00
C PHE A 603 -12.95 -7.77 7.43
N SER A 604 -12.38 -6.58 7.51
CA SER A 604 -10.99 -6.29 7.08
C SER A 604 -9.92 -6.77 8.06
N TYR A 605 -10.29 -7.59 9.03
CA TYR A 605 -9.40 -8.07 10.09
C TYR A 605 -9.79 -9.49 10.53
N PRO A 606 -8.82 -10.28 11.04
CA PRO A 606 -9.12 -11.56 11.66
C PRO A 606 -9.88 -11.33 12.98
N LEU A 607 -11.05 -11.94 13.12
CA LEU A 607 -11.76 -11.99 14.39
C LEU A 607 -11.07 -12.96 15.35
N GLU A 608 -10.99 -12.57 16.62
CA GLU A 608 -10.53 -13.45 17.69
C GLU A 608 -11.59 -14.52 18.01
N PRO A 609 -11.21 -15.69 18.58
CA PRO A 609 -12.17 -16.74 18.93
C PRO A 609 -13.37 -16.26 19.77
N LEU A 610 -13.13 -15.31 20.69
CA LEU A 610 -14.20 -14.74 21.51
C LEU A 610 -15.20 -13.92 20.67
N ASP A 611 -14.73 -13.18 19.67
CA ASP A 611 -15.61 -12.38 18.82
C ASP A 611 -16.38 -13.27 17.84
N VAL A 612 -15.78 -14.37 17.37
CA VAL A 612 -16.49 -15.40 16.59
C VAL A 612 -17.59 -16.07 17.44
N ALA A 613 -17.30 -16.42 18.69
CA ALA A 613 -18.32 -16.95 19.60
C ALA A 613 -19.44 -15.94 19.87
N ARG A 614 -19.12 -14.64 19.95
CA ARG A 614 -20.12 -13.57 20.07
C ARG A 614 -21.01 -13.48 18.84
N LEU A 615 -20.46 -13.58 17.62
CA LEU A 615 -21.25 -13.62 16.38
C LEU A 615 -22.27 -14.78 16.41
N TYR A 616 -21.87 -15.93 16.94
CA TYR A 616 -22.75 -17.09 17.07
C TYR A 616 -23.92 -16.84 18.02
N VAL A 617 -23.63 -16.46 19.27
CA VAL A 617 -24.66 -16.31 20.30
C VAL A 617 -25.49 -15.03 20.15
N GLU A 618 -25.08 -14.10 19.28
CA GLU A 618 -25.86 -12.93 18.90
C GLU A 618 -27.25 -13.34 18.37
N LEU A 619 -27.27 -14.34 17.48
CA LEU A 619 -28.49 -14.85 16.84
C LEU A 619 -29.01 -16.14 17.49
N GLU A 620 -28.12 -16.95 18.06
CA GLU A 620 -28.46 -18.19 18.80
C GLU A 620 -28.26 -18.02 20.31
N LYS A 621 -29.10 -17.19 20.94
CA LYS A 621 -28.93 -16.71 22.34
C LYS A 621 -28.96 -17.80 23.42
N ASP A 622 -29.54 -18.96 23.11
CA ASP A 622 -29.65 -20.10 24.03
C ASP A 622 -28.50 -21.11 23.84
N LYS A 623 -27.60 -20.86 22.90
CA LYS A 623 -26.43 -21.71 22.61
C LYS A 623 -25.19 -21.18 23.31
N THR A 624 -24.21 -22.06 23.44
CA THR A 624 -22.89 -21.77 23.99
C THR A 624 -21.83 -22.26 23.02
N ALA A 625 -20.66 -21.60 23.02
CA ALA A 625 -19.52 -21.99 22.22
C ALA A 625 -18.28 -22.13 23.12
N CYS A 626 -17.56 -23.23 22.97
CA CYS A 626 -16.30 -23.48 23.62
C CYS A 626 -15.14 -22.79 22.89
N LEU A 627 -14.44 -21.88 23.57
CA LEU A 627 -13.33 -21.13 22.98
C LEU A 627 -12.03 -21.94 22.87
N ASN A 628 -11.86 -22.93 23.76
CA ASN A 628 -10.66 -23.76 23.82
C ASN A 628 -10.99 -25.10 24.50
N HIS A 629 -11.17 -26.16 23.70
CA HIS A 629 -11.39 -27.52 24.19
C HIS A 629 -10.19 -28.10 24.95
N ASP A 630 -8.98 -27.56 24.73
CA ASP A 630 -7.74 -28.04 25.33
C ASP A 630 -7.32 -27.23 26.58
N ASP A 631 -8.20 -26.38 27.13
CA ASP A 631 -7.87 -25.58 28.31
C ASP A 631 -7.54 -26.49 29.51
N PRO A 632 -6.37 -26.34 30.17
CA PRO A 632 -6.00 -27.15 31.33
C PRO A 632 -7.02 -27.11 32.48
N ALA A 633 -7.86 -26.06 32.57
CA ALA A 633 -8.97 -25.96 33.51
C ALA A 633 -10.08 -26.98 33.23
N LEU A 634 -10.26 -27.40 31.97
CA LEU A 634 -11.24 -28.38 31.51
C LEU A 634 -10.77 -29.84 31.66
N ARG A 635 -9.63 -30.10 32.31
CA ARG A 635 -9.13 -31.47 32.56
C ARG A 635 -10.10 -32.41 33.31
N PHE A 636 -11.16 -31.87 33.89
CA PHE A 636 -12.21 -32.60 34.61
C PHE A 636 -13.59 -32.40 33.98
N ASP A 637 -13.65 -31.87 32.77
CA ASP A 637 -14.85 -31.89 31.95
C ASP A 637 -14.95 -33.29 31.34
N PHE A 638 -15.83 -34.11 31.91
CA PHE A 638 -15.97 -35.52 31.53
C PHE A 638 -17.09 -35.73 30.52
N ASN A 639 -18.02 -34.78 30.40
CA ASN A 639 -19.11 -34.84 29.43
C ASN A 639 -18.81 -34.05 28.14
N GLY A 640 -17.73 -33.26 28.12
CA GLY A 640 -17.27 -32.48 26.97
C GLY A 640 -18.12 -31.24 26.69
N ASP A 641 -18.74 -30.64 27.72
CA ASP A 641 -19.60 -29.46 27.59
C ASP A 641 -18.86 -28.12 27.80
N CYS A 642 -17.54 -28.17 27.99
CA CYS A 642 -16.65 -27.06 28.29
C CYS A 642 -16.97 -26.30 29.60
N VAL A 643 -17.68 -26.95 30.53
CA VAL A 643 -18.02 -26.39 31.85
C VAL A 643 -17.85 -27.43 32.94
N VAL A 644 -16.74 -27.38 33.69
CA VAL A 644 -16.54 -28.28 34.85
C VAL A 644 -17.56 -27.99 35.96
N ASN A 645 -18.57 -28.85 36.10
CA ASN A 645 -19.69 -28.68 37.04
C ASN A 645 -20.15 -30.01 37.69
N LEU A 646 -21.36 -30.03 38.27
CA LEU A 646 -21.88 -31.21 38.97
C LEU A 646 -22.22 -32.37 38.01
N ALA A 647 -22.48 -32.09 36.74
CA ALA A 647 -22.67 -33.10 35.70
C ALA A 647 -21.38 -33.91 35.48
N ASP A 648 -20.23 -33.26 35.40
CA ASP A 648 -18.93 -33.93 35.30
C ASP A 648 -18.61 -34.75 36.54
N PHE A 649 -18.95 -34.23 37.71
CA PHE A 649 -18.81 -34.99 38.93
C PHE A 649 -19.68 -36.26 38.92
N ALA A 650 -20.88 -36.20 38.32
CA ALA A 650 -21.74 -37.36 38.18
C ALA A 650 -21.16 -38.39 37.21
N GLU A 651 -20.60 -37.97 36.08
CA GLU A 651 -19.88 -38.84 35.13
C GLU A 651 -18.65 -39.49 35.78
N LEU A 652 -17.85 -38.71 36.50
CA LEU A 652 -16.74 -39.23 37.31
C LEU A 652 -17.23 -40.25 38.34
N ALA A 653 -18.34 -39.97 39.03
CA ALA A 653 -18.92 -40.85 40.03
C ALA A 653 -19.43 -42.18 39.43
N LEU A 654 -19.95 -42.16 38.19
CA LEU A 654 -20.34 -43.38 37.46
C LEU A 654 -19.13 -44.28 37.17
N GLY A 655 -17.97 -43.68 36.88
CA GLY A 655 -16.70 -44.38 36.64
C GLY A 655 -15.91 -44.74 37.90
N TRP A 656 -16.25 -44.18 39.08
CA TRP A 656 -15.43 -44.16 40.31
C TRP A 656 -15.00 -45.55 40.83
N ALA A 657 -15.70 -46.61 40.44
CA ALA A 657 -15.40 -47.98 40.86
C ALA A 657 -15.04 -48.94 39.70
N GLN A 658 -14.85 -48.43 38.48
CA GLN A 658 -14.33 -49.25 37.38
C GLN A 658 -12.84 -49.57 37.66
N CYS A 659 -12.52 -50.86 37.73
CA CYS A 659 -11.21 -51.34 38.15
C CYS A 659 -10.38 -51.73 36.92
N ASN A 660 -9.26 -51.04 36.71
CA ASN A 660 -8.32 -51.24 35.59
C ASN A 660 -7.02 -51.96 36.03
N VAL A 661 -7.11 -52.80 37.07
CA VAL A 661 -5.96 -53.46 37.71
C VAL A 661 -5.84 -54.91 37.25
N TYR A 662 -5.00 -55.21 36.26
CA TYR A 662 -4.73 -56.61 35.89
C TYR A 662 -3.84 -57.32 36.92
N PRO A 663 -4.14 -58.57 37.35
CA PRO A 663 -5.19 -59.48 36.85
C PRO A 663 -6.53 -59.41 37.60
N ASP A 664 -6.69 -58.50 38.56
CA ASP A 664 -7.81 -58.48 39.50
C ASP A 664 -9.10 -57.91 38.89
N CYS A 665 -9.01 -56.93 37.98
CA CYS A 665 -10.09 -56.44 37.11
C CYS A 665 -9.53 -55.65 35.90
N TYR A 666 -10.23 -55.69 34.76
CA TYR A 666 -9.71 -55.23 33.46
C TYR A 666 -10.13 -53.81 33.12
#